data_AF-A0A812J392-F1
#
_entry.id   AF-A0A812J392-F1
#
_cell.length_a   1.000
_cell.length_b   1.000
_cell.length_c   1.000
_cell.angle_alpha   90.00
_cell.angle_beta   90.00
_cell.angle_gamma   90.00
#
_symmetry.space_group_name_H-M   'P 1'
#
loop_
_entity.id
_entity.type
_entity.pdbx_description
1 polymer ?
#
loop_
_entity_poly.entity_id
_entity_poly.type
_entity_poly.pdbx_seq_one_letter_code
_entity_poly.pdbx_strand_id
1 'polypeptide(L)'
;MADEPNAADAIELSVPGDATTLSDAIRLGRQRCKAGASLLVKLAAEHREPQEAWPLEIVLQEGDCLGRLSVTGATNSPARLGDVQLASTDAALCMRHVVCGSLTIDGVGCVLEDCEAQSIEIGTRGADAVRRCRVQGGRVALAAQGPVRLEGLEVVDSVIGVSINGNFAVEVHRCCFTRCSAAAIVSHVDLPADKEAEVRPVLKMSDNLLEDCTRNLEVRVQLPCAESLIFDRLPLAAGSYEVPRRSKSSWEVQVSDLGVVSWRCAPVAEPGPRRRRRKEKERNAAEAAESDDTTRRKFTDDEAWACKILGLRRNAAATPREVRAAYRKKAREVHPDKQAEPMVGPSFLDVSAASQALLAGFIPAPAPLKRRRSSTREHGRKIVQDVCLRVAAKPTGNFITRKSTSVFASSQLLSTAPRKATGSESSPLLGRVIEIDTAQIHRRLQEDDIVCVLPVGAGSLLGTGSQLRYVPSEELAAQVAKELKATKLIFFTRGQRLMDTARGHVIPTMQLGEADRLLEYAKTSSSFMEKEESREVIFYLELLLQALRSGTRRAHLIDPRRGALLQELYTTDGSGTMISLDLYDGIRLARSGDVSGILELIEPLVRRGLLRRRNTYEVERACNNQEMFVWKRDDKFVGCASLQQFSDAPGKAELGCFVISPLCRGKGHGAVLLSYVEQVARLLGVQQLFLLTTQTMQWFVERGFQNAPVEELPPGKREGYDLGRSSKVFIKNISDLPSELQQRFTFVEVDTLD
;
A
#
# COMPACT_ATOMS: atom_id res chain seq x y z
N MET A 1 -35.28 0.65 -27.11
CA MET A 1 -36.38 0.60 -26.14
C MET A 1 -36.07 -0.51 -25.16
N ALA A 2 -35.68 -0.16 -23.93
CA ALA A 2 -35.51 -1.11 -22.84
C ALA A 2 -36.22 -0.49 -21.63
N ASP A 3 -37.44 -1.00 -21.42
CA ASP A 3 -38.38 -0.86 -20.32
C ASP A 3 -38.13 0.22 -19.27
N GLU A 4 -39.01 1.24 -19.33
CA GLU A 4 -39.41 2.03 -18.17
C GLU A 4 -39.77 1.09 -17.01
N PRO A 5 -39.39 1.42 -15.76
CA PRO A 5 -39.64 0.56 -14.62
C PRO A 5 -41.14 0.29 -14.50
N ASN A 6 -41.50 -0.98 -14.29
CA ASN A 6 -42.86 -1.37 -13.96
C ASN A 6 -43.26 -0.60 -12.68
N ALA A 7 -44.11 0.42 -12.83
CA ALA A 7 -44.26 1.51 -11.87
C ALA A 7 -44.82 1.11 -10.48
N ALA A 8 -45.18 -0.16 -10.29
CA ALA A 8 -45.89 -0.63 -9.10
C ALA A 8 -44.99 -0.82 -7.86
N ASP A 9 -43.67 -0.97 -8.00
CA ASP A 9 -42.75 -1.28 -6.88
C ASP A 9 -41.50 -0.36 -6.81
N ALA A 10 -41.50 0.80 -7.49
CA ALA A 10 -40.37 1.73 -7.49
C ALA A 10 -40.50 2.78 -6.36
N ILE A 11 -39.46 2.94 -5.55
CA ILE A 11 -39.36 4.04 -4.58
C ILE A 11 -38.72 5.24 -5.26
N GLU A 12 -39.38 6.39 -5.18
CA GLU A 12 -38.87 7.65 -5.69
C GLU A 12 -38.45 8.56 -4.53
N LEU A 13 -37.27 9.15 -4.62
CA LEU A 13 -36.73 10.13 -3.65
C LEU A 13 -36.15 11.34 -4.37
N SER A 14 -36.39 12.53 -3.83
CA SER A 14 -35.87 13.79 -4.38
C SER A 14 -34.73 14.37 -3.56
N VAL A 15 -33.72 14.96 -4.23
CA VAL A 15 -32.57 15.63 -3.62
C VAL A 15 -32.35 17.02 -4.23
N PRO A 16 -32.37 18.12 -3.45
CA PRO A 16 -32.85 18.16 -2.07
C PRO A 16 -34.37 17.94 -1.99
N GLY A 17 -34.85 17.36 -0.89
CA GLY A 17 -36.28 17.14 -0.65
C GLY A 17 -36.48 16.06 0.39
N ASP A 18 -36.55 14.81 -0.06
CA ASP A 18 -36.62 13.63 0.83
C ASP A 18 -35.28 13.36 1.54
N ALA A 19 -34.18 13.78 0.92
CA ALA A 19 -32.84 13.70 1.46
C ALA A 19 -32.02 14.94 1.07
N THR A 20 -30.94 15.19 1.82
CA THR A 20 -30.02 16.32 1.61
C THR A 20 -28.92 16.02 0.60
N THR A 21 -28.51 14.75 0.49
CA THR A 21 -27.44 14.30 -0.39
C THR A 21 -27.86 13.06 -1.19
N LEU A 22 -27.21 12.80 -2.33
CA LEU A 22 -27.41 11.57 -3.09
C LEU A 22 -27.16 10.32 -2.24
N SER A 23 -26.10 10.34 -1.43
CA SER A 23 -25.76 9.26 -0.50
C SER A 23 -26.84 9.01 0.55
N ASP A 24 -27.42 10.07 1.11
CA ASP A 24 -28.51 9.96 2.07
C ASP A 24 -29.79 9.44 1.42
N ALA A 25 -30.10 9.88 0.18
CA ALA A 25 -31.24 9.36 -0.58
C ALA A 25 -31.10 7.86 -0.83
N ILE A 26 -29.91 7.40 -1.25
CA ILE A 26 -29.66 5.97 -1.47
C ILE A 26 -29.78 5.19 -0.16
N ARG A 27 -29.24 5.72 0.95
CA ARG A 27 -29.36 5.09 2.29
C ARG A 27 -30.81 4.97 2.72
N LEU A 28 -31.60 6.03 2.54
CA LEU A 28 -33.03 6.07 2.87
C LEU A 28 -33.82 5.10 1.98
N GLY A 29 -33.52 5.05 0.68
CA GLY A 29 -34.12 4.14 -0.26
C GLY A 29 -33.86 2.68 0.12
N ARG A 30 -32.62 2.31 0.45
CA ARG A 30 -32.28 0.94 0.92
C ARG A 30 -33.11 0.51 2.14
N GLN A 31 -33.40 1.43 3.07
CA GLN A 31 -34.22 1.11 4.25
C GLN A 31 -35.70 0.89 3.91
N ARG A 32 -36.19 1.47 2.81
CA ARG A 32 -37.58 1.41 2.38
C ARG A 32 -37.84 0.31 1.33
N CYS A 33 -36.81 -0.09 0.58
CA CYS A 33 -36.91 -1.06 -0.51
C CYS A 33 -37.11 -2.49 0.00
N LYS A 34 -38.07 -3.20 -0.60
CA LYS A 34 -38.16 -4.66 -0.52
C LYS A 34 -37.10 -5.28 -1.44
N ALA A 35 -36.67 -6.50 -1.13
CA ALA A 35 -35.66 -7.19 -1.95
C ALA A 35 -36.06 -7.26 -3.44
N GLY A 36 -35.20 -6.73 -4.31
CA GLY A 36 -35.41 -6.68 -5.77
C GLY A 36 -36.14 -5.44 -6.27
N ALA A 37 -36.51 -4.49 -5.40
CA ALA A 37 -37.21 -3.26 -5.79
C ALA A 37 -36.32 -2.28 -6.57
N SER A 38 -36.95 -1.37 -7.32
CA SER A 38 -36.25 -0.28 -8.01
C SER A 38 -36.22 0.98 -7.15
N LEU A 39 -35.09 1.69 -7.12
CA LEU A 39 -34.94 2.99 -6.47
C LEU A 39 -34.62 4.04 -7.53
N LEU A 40 -35.44 5.09 -7.59
CA LEU A 40 -35.24 6.26 -8.42
C LEU A 40 -34.90 7.47 -7.54
N VAL A 41 -33.74 8.06 -7.75
CA VAL A 41 -33.33 9.31 -7.10
C VAL A 41 -33.36 10.44 -8.13
N LYS A 42 -34.22 11.44 -7.91
CA LYS A 42 -34.31 12.64 -8.73
C LYS A 42 -33.50 13.76 -8.10
N LEU A 43 -32.50 14.25 -8.84
CA LEU A 43 -31.71 15.41 -8.44
C LEU A 43 -32.40 16.67 -8.96
N ALA A 44 -32.59 17.66 -8.11
CA ALA A 44 -33.17 18.94 -8.48
C ALA A 44 -32.28 19.69 -9.49
N ALA A 45 -32.91 20.62 -10.21
CA ALA A 45 -32.19 21.53 -11.09
C ALA A 45 -31.09 22.28 -10.32
N GLU A 46 -29.91 22.39 -10.93
CA GLU A 46 -28.72 23.04 -10.34
C GLU A 46 -28.23 22.45 -9.01
N HIS A 47 -28.69 21.26 -8.61
CA HIS A 47 -28.20 20.61 -7.40
C HIS A 47 -26.68 20.47 -7.46
N ARG A 48 -26.01 20.89 -6.40
CA ARG A 48 -24.57 20.71 -6.21
C ARG A 48 -24.36 19.89 -4.96
N GLU A 49 -23.80 18.72 -5.15
CA GLU A 49 -23.46 17.87 -4.02
C GLU A 49 -22.38 18.55 -3.15
N PRO A 50 -22.55 18.64 -1.82
CA PRO A 50 -21.56 19.27 -0.95
C PRO A 50 -20.20 18.56 -1.05
N GLN A 51 -19.12 19.34 -0.96
CA GLN A 51 -17.74 18.84 -1.15
C GLN A 51 -17.35 17.76 -0.11
N GLU A 52 -17.96 17.81 1.07
CA GLU A 52 -17.80 16.82 2.15
C GLU A 52 -18.32 15.42 1.76
N ALA A 53 -19.17 15.34 0.74
CA ALA A 53 -19.71 14.09 0.22
C ALA A 53 -18.84 13.48 -0.90
N TRP A 54 -17.67 14.07 -1.21
CA TRP A 54 -16.81 13.65 -2.32
C TRP A 54 -15.56 12.91 -1.81
N PRO A 55 -15.11 11.84 -2.49
CA PRO A 55 -15.73 11.16 -3.63
C PRO A 55 -16.98 10.36 -3.21
N LEU A 56 -17.98 10.32 -4.09
CA LEU A 56 -19.20 9.54 -3.90
C LEU A 56 -18.95 8.08 -4.26
N GLU A 57 -18.54 7.29 -3.28
CA GLU A 57 -18.41 5.84 -3.43
C GLU A 57 -19.73 5.12 -3.09
N ILE A 58 -20.43 4.64 -4.11
CA ILE A 58 -21.68 3.90 -3.99
C ILE A 58 -21.42 2.46 -4.47
N VAL A 59 -21.23 1.57 -3.51
CA VAL A 59 -21.11 0.14 -3.75
C VAL A 59 -22.39 -0.56 -3.29
N LEU A 60 -23.02 -1.29 -4.21
CA LEU A 60 -24.15 -2.18 -3.95
C LEU A 60 -23.64 -3.63 -3.88
N GLN A 61 -23.88 -4.30 -2.76
CA GLN A 61 -23.52 -5.70 -2.53
C GLN A 61 -24.72 -6.65 -2.68
N GLU A 62 -24.42 -7.94 -2.83
CA GLU A 62 -25.41 -9.02 -2.86
C GLU A 62 -26.28 -8.97 -1.59
N GLY A 63 -27.60 -8.79 -1.76
CA GLY A 63 -28.55 -8.65 -0.66
C GLY A 63 -28.93 -7.21 -0.26
N ASP A 64 -28.39 -6.16 -0.91
CA ASP A 64 -28.75 -4.73 -0.67
C ASP A 64 -30.20 -4.37 -1.08
N CYS A 65 -31.05 -5.37 -1.33
CA CYS A 65 -32.48 -5.27 -1.63
C CYS A 65 -32.87 -4.41 -2.85
N LEU A 66 -31.91 -4.00 -3.69
CA LEU A 66 -32.16 -3.19 -4.89
C LEU A 66 -31.97 -4.03 -6.14
N GLY A 67 -33.00 -4.12 -6.99
CA GLY A 67 -32.90 -4.69 -8.34
C GLY A 67 -32.41 -3.67 -9.38
N ARG A 68 -32.69 -2.38 -9.16
CA ARG A 68 -32.23 -1.27 -10.03
C ARG A 68 -32.09 0.01 -9.21
N LEU A 69 -30.99 0.74 -9.40
CA LEU A 69 -30.79 2.10 -8.90
C LEU A 69 -30.70 3.05 -10.09
N SER A 70 -31.58 4.03 -10.16
CA SER A 70 -31.59 5.08 -11.18
C SER A 70 -31.38 6.44 -10.54
N VAL A 71 -30.37 7.19 -11.00
CA VAL A 71 -30.11 8.58 -10.59
C VAL A 71 -30.37 9.46 -11.80
N THR A 72 -31.22 10.46 -11.66
CA THR A 72 -31.63 11.32 -12.78
C THR A 72 -31.64 12.78 -12.37
N GLY A 73 -30.85 13.61 -13.06
CA GLY A 73 -30.90 15.06 -12.94
C GLY A 73 -31.94 15.70 -13.88
N ALA A 74 -32.15 17.01 -13.73
CA ALA A 74 -33.04 17.75 -14.61
C ALA A 74 -32.42 17.95 -16.01
N THR A 75 -33.22 17.75 -17.06
CA THR A 75 -32.78 17.79 -18.47
C THR A 75 -32.23 19.14 -18.91
N ASN A 76 -32.81 20.23 -18.41
CA ASN A 76 -32.45 21.60 -18.84
C ASN A 76 -31.43 22.26 -17.90
N SER A 77 -31.12 21.62 -16.78
CA SER A 77 -30.20 22.15 -15.77
C SER A 77 -29.61 20.99 -14.97
N PRO A 78 -28.51 20.39 -15.47
CA PRO A 78 -28.00 19.15 -14.93
C PRO A 78 -27.43 19.35 -13.53
N ALA A 79 -27.65 18.34 -12.67
CA ALA A 79 -27.06 18.30 -11.35
C ALA A 79 -25.54 18.09 -11.46
N ARG A 80 -24.79 18.70 -10.55
CA ARG A 80 -23.33 18.60 -10.48
C ARG A 80 -22.93 17.75 -9.28
N LEU A 81 -22.36 16.60 -9.60
CA LEU A 81 -21.75 15.69 -8.65
C LEU A 81 -20.23 15.80 -8.74
N GLY A 82 -19.55 15.35 -7.69
CA GLY A 82 -18.10 15.21 -7.68
C GLY A 82 -17.62 14.01 -8.47
N ASP A 83 -16.56 13.39 -7.97
CA ASP A 83 -16.16 12.07 -8.39
C ASP A 83 -17.20 11.03 -7.94
N VAL A 84 -17.63 10.18 -8.84
CA VAL A 84 -18.69 9.20 -8.62
C VAL A 84 -18.19 7.81 -8.97
N GLN A 85 -18.29 6.88 -8.04
CA GLN A 85 -18.02 5.46 -8.27
C GLN A 85 -19.27 4.64 -7.98
N LEU A 86 -19.80 3.99 -9.01
CA LEU A 86 -20.97 3.12 -8.94
C LEU A 86 -20.54 1.68 -9.22
N ALA A 87 -20.70 0.77 -8.26
CA ALA A 87 -20.43 -0.64 -8.48
C ALA A 87 -21.56 -1.52 -7.96
N SER A 88 -21.94 -2.54 -8.72
CA SER A 88 -22.93 -3.52 -8.28
C SER A 88 -22.63 -4.94 -8.77
N THR A 89 -22.95 -5.94 -7.94
CA THR A 89 -22.96 -7.35 -8.32
C THR A 89 -24.26 -7.75 -9.01
N ASP A 90 -25.42 -7.26 -8.53
CA ASP A 90 -26.74 -7.81 -8.88
C ASP A 90 -27.78 -6.75 -9.29
N ALA A 91 -27.48 -5.46 -9.13
CA ALA A 91 -28.40 -4.37 -9.42
C ALA A 91 -28.00 -3.62 -10.69
N ALA A 92 -28.99 -3.32 -11.54
CA ALA A 92 -28.78 -2.43 -12.68
C ALA A 92 -28.58 -0.98 -12.20
N LEU A 93 -27.48 -0.34 -12.60
CA LEU A 93 -27.16 1.04 -12.24
C LEU A 93 -27.43 1.96 -13.43
N CYS A 94 -28.31 2.95 -13.28
CA CYS A 94 -28.61 3.91 -14.34
C CYS A 94 -28.32 5.33 -13.87
N MET A 95 -27.60 6.12 -14.66
CA MET A 95 -27.38 7.54 -14.38
C MET A 95 -27.72 8.39 -15.61
N ARG A 96 -28.50 9.46 -15.41
CA ARG A 96 -29.00 10.32 -16.48
C ARG A 96 -28.93 11.81 -16.17
N HIS A 97 -28.55 12.63 -17.14
CA HIS A 97 -28.58 14.11 -17.04
C HIS A 97 -27.77 14.66 -15.84
N VAL A 98 -26.54 14.17 -15.68
CA VAL A 98 -25.65 14.55 -14.57
C VAL A 98 -24.29 15.00 -15.10
N VAL A 99 -23.71 16.02 -14.49
CA VAL A 99 -22.32 16.44 -14.68
C VAL A 99 -21.49 15.93 -13.50
N CYS A 100 -20.43 15.17 -13.78
CA CYS A 100 -19.53 14.60 -12.77
C CYS A 100 -18.07 15.05 -12.99
N GLY A 101 -17.23 14.85 -11.97
CA GLY A 101 -15.77 14.87 -12.13
C GLY A 101 -15.30 13.62 -12.89
N SER A 102 -14.75 12.65 -12.18
CA SER A 102 -14.53 11.29 -12.69
C SER A 102 -15.76 10.41 -12.42
N LEU A 103 -16.08 9.52 -13.37
CA LEU A 103 -17.22 8.62 -13.28
C LEU A 103 -16.77 7.18 -13.50
N THR A 104 -16.85 6.35 -12.47
CA THR A 104 -16.58 4.91 -12.56
C THR A 104 -17.89 4.14 -12.46
N ILE A 105 -18.13 3.19 -13.36
CA ILE A 105 -19.29 2.29 -13.32
C ILE A 105 -18.89 0.83 -13.58
N ASP A 106 -19.35 -0.10 -12.73
CA ASP A 106 -19.01 -1.53 -12.84
C ASP A 106 -20.16 -2.45 -12.41
N GLY A 107 -20.90 -3.00 -13.38
CA GLY A 107 -22.01 -3.91 -13.14
C GLY A 107 -22.77 -4.29 -14.41
N VAL A 108 -23.50 -5.41 -14.36
CA VAL A 108 -24.35 -5.88 -15.48
C VAL A 108 -25.66 -5.09 -15.49
N GLY A 109 -26.15 -4.65 -16.65
CA GLY A 109 -27.35 -3.82 -16.73
C GLY A 109 -27.10 -2.32 -16.52
N CYS A 110 -25.84 -1.91 -16.43
CA CYS A 110 -25.45 -0.53 -16.17
C CYS A 110 -25.65 0.37 -17.40
N VAL A 111 -26.25 1.55 -17.21
CA VAL A 111 -26.51 2.52 -18.30
C VAL A 111 -26.12 3.93 -17.88
N LEU A 112 -25.32 4.58 -18.71
CA LEU A 112 -25.05 6.02 -18.64
C LEU A 112 -25.72 6.70 -19.82
N GLU A 113 -26.46 7.78 -19.60
CA GLU A 113 -27.19 8.46 -20.67
C GLU A 113 -27.23 9.98 -20.44
N ASP A 114 -26.84 10.76 -21.45
CA ASP A 114 -26.84 12.24 -21.36
C ASP A 114 -26.05 12.79 -20.15
N CYS A 115 -24.92 12.16 -19.83
CA CYS A 115 -24.02 12.59 -18.74
C CYS A 115 -22.79 13.33 -19.27
N GLU A 116 -22.28 14.30 -18.51
CA GLU A 116 -20.99 14.94 -18.77
C GLU A 116 -19.97 14.57 -17.69
N ALA A 117 -18.72 14.26 -18.07
CA ALA A 117 -17.66 13.93 -17.12
C ALA A 117 -16.28 14.42 -17.60
N GLN A 118 -15.31 14.51 -16.70
CA GLN A 118 -13.89 14.67 -17.06
C GLN A 118 -13.27 13.35 -17.52
N SER A 119 -13.71 12.23 -16.97
CA SER A 119 -13.31 10.88 -17.38
C SER A 119 -14.36 9.84 -17.00
N ILE A 120 -14.45 8.76 -17.79
CA ILE A 120 -15.34 7.62 -17.54
C ILE A 120 -14.52 6.33 -17.47
N GLU A 121 -14.70 5.54 -16.42
CA GLU A 121 -14.10 4.20 -16.28
C GLU A 121 -15.21 3.14 -16.20
N ILE A 122 -15.20 2.18 -17.13
CA ILE A 122 -16.06 0.99 -17.12
C ILE A 122 -15.27 -0.18 -16.56
N GLY A 123 -15.75 -0.76 -15.46
CA GLY A 123 -15.11 -1.88 -14.78
C GLY A 123 -15.23 -3.22 -15.52
N THR A 124 -14.78 -4.28 -14.85
CA THR A 124 -14.63 -5.62 -15.45
C THR A 124 -15.94 -6.31 -15.81
N ARG A 125 -17.04 -5.98 -15.12
CA ARG A 125 -18.37 -6.52 -15.44
C ARG A 125 -19.00 -5.81 -16.65
N GLY A 126 -18.44 -4.68 -17.06
CA GLY A 126 -18.90 -3.90 -18.21
C GLY A 126 -20.01 -2.90 -17.88
N ALA A 127 -20.62 -2.38 -18.93
CA ALA A 127 -21.82 -1.56 -18.90
C ALA A 127 -22.63 -1.83 -20.18
N ASP A 128 -23.96 -1.92 -20.06
CA ASP A 128 -24.82 -2.25 -21.21
C ASP A 128 -24.82 -1.13 -22.26
N ALA A 129 -24.81 0.13 -21.83
CA ALA A 129 -24.76 1.27 -22.73
C ALA A 129 -24.19 2.56 -22.10
N VAL A 130 -23.41 3.30 -22.88
CA VAL A 130 -23.04 4.71 -22.64
C VAL A 130 -23.58 5.52 -23.81
N ARG A 131 -24.61 6.33 -23.57
CA ARG A 131 -25.38 7.02 -24.61
C ARG A 131 -25.28 8.53 -24.49
N ARG A 132 -24.96 9.23 -25.58
CA ARG A 132 -24.99 10.70 -25.65
C ARG A 132 -24.24 11.37 -24.49
N CYS A 133 -23.18 10.72 -24.00
CA CYS A 133 -22.34 11.26 -22.93
C CYS A 133 -21.27 12.17 -23.53
N ARG A 134 -20.82 13.17 -22.76
CA ARG A 134 -19.76 14.10 -23.16
C ARG A 134 -18.59 13.99 -22.20
N VAL A 135 -17.38 13.87 -22.74
CA VAL A 135 -16.14 13.85 -21.95
C VAL A 135 -15.17 14.91 -22.45
N GLN A 136 -14.66 15.73 -21.53
CA GLN A 136 -13.75 16.82 -21.89
C GLN A 136 -12.53 16.91 -20.97
N GLY A 137 -11.34 17.07 -21.56
CA GLY A 137 -10.10 17.40 -20.84
C GLY A 137 -9.44 16.25 -20.07
N GLY A 138 -10.02 15.04 -20.09
CA GLY A 138 -9.42 13.86 -19.48
C GLY A 138 -8.21 13.32 -20.25
N ARG A 139 -7.21 12.76 -19.55
CA ARG A 139 -6.07 12.09 -20.19
C ARG A 139 -6.53 10.87 -21.00
N VAL A 140 -7.37 10.02 -20.40
CA VAL A 140 -8.16 9.01 -21.10
C VAL A 140 -9.61 9.39 -20.88
N ALA A 141 -10.34 9.73 -21.93
CA ALA A 141 -11.73 10.14 -21.79
C ALA A 141 -12.62 8.97 -21.34
N LEU A 142 -12.48 7.80 -21.95
CA LEU A 142 -13.17 6.59 -21.51
C LEU A 142 -12.24 5.39 -21.47
N ALA A 143 -12.14 4.70 -20.32
CA ALA A 143 -11.43 3.43 -20.19
C ALA A 143 -12.43 2.29 -19.97
N ALA A 144 -12.37 1.23 -20.78
CA ALA A 144 -13.25 0.07 -20.64
C ALA A 144 -12.47 -1.21 -20.35
N GLN A 145 -12.83 -1.91 -19.26
CA GLN A 145 -12.27 -3.20 -18.87
C GLN A 145 -13.29 -4.35 -18.95
N GLY A 146 -14.44 -4.11 -19.59
CA GLY A 146 -15.54 -5.06 -19.74
C GLY A 146 -16.35 -4.77 -21.01
N PRO A 147 -17.39 -5.57 -21.31
CA PRO A 147 -18.23 -5.35 -22.49
C PRO A 147 -18.96 -4.00 -22.39
N VAL A 148 -19.04 -3.26 -23.50
CA VAL A 148 -19.73 -1.97 -23.53
C VAL A 148 -20.22 -1.56 -24.92
N ARG A 149 -21.40 -0.92 -24.98
CA ARG A 149 -21.89 -0.22 -26.17
C ARG A 149 -21.80 1.30 -25.97
N LEU A 150 -20.96 1.96 -26.74
CA LEU A 150 -20.85 3.42 -26.83
C LEU A 150 -21.69 3.91 -28.00
N GLU A 151 -22.63 4.80 -27.72
CA GLU A 151 -23.55 5.37 -28.71
C GLU A 151 -23.63 6.88 -28.56
N GLY A 152 -23.13 7.66 -29.52
CA GLY A 152 -23.20 9.12 -29.42
C GLY A 152 -22.27 9.73 -28.38
N LEU A 153 -21.18 9.06 -27.99
CA LEU A 153 -20.19 9.62 -27.07
C LEU A 153 -19.45 10.79 -27.75
N GLU A 154 -19.39 11.96 -27.12
CA GLU A 154 -18.59 13.10 -27.56
C GLU A 154 -17.34 13.22 -26.68
N VAL A 155 -16.15 13.19 -27.29
CA VAL A 155 -14.87 13.35 -26.61
C VAL A 155 -14.13 14.56 -27.16
N VAL A 156 -13.71 15.46 -26.27
CA VAL A 156 -13.06 16.72 -26.66
C VAL A 156 -11.80 16.96 -25.82
N ASP A 157 -10.68 17.30 -26.48
CA ASP A 157 -9.42 17.71 -25.83
C ASP A 157 -8.82 16.66 -24.87
N SER A 158 -8.77 15.40 -25.32
CA SER A 158 -8.19 14.28 -24.54
C SER A 158 -6.86 13.79 -25.09
N VAL A 159 -6.05 13.08 -24.29
CA VAL A 159 -4.84 12.41 -24.84
C VAL A 159 -5.24 11.16 -25.59
N ILE A 160 -6.04 10.31 -24.96
CA ILE A 160 -6.66 9.13 -25.56
C ILE A 160 -8.18 9.28 -25.44
N GLY A 161 -8.92 9.07 -26.53
CA GLY A 161 -10.37 9.14 -26.49
C GLY A 161 -11.00 7.95 -25.75
N VAL A 162 -10.88 6.75 -26.31
CA VAL A 162 -11.36 5.50 -25.71
C VAL A 162 -10.19 4.51 -25.59
N SER A 163 -10.00 3.91 -24.42
CA SER A 163 -9.03 2.84 -24.18
C SER A 163 -9.73 1.56 -23.75
N ILE A 164 -9.62 0.50 -24.53
CA ILE A 164 -10.23 -0.81 -24.27
C ILE A 164 -9.15 -1.75 -23.78
N ASN A 165 -9.32 -2.32 -22.60
CA ASN A 165 -8.34 -3.19 -21.96
C ASN A 165 -8.89 -4.62 -21.86
N GLY A 166 -8.35 -5.54 -22.66
CA GLY A 166 -8.73 -6.94 -22.69
C GLY A 166 -9.61 -7.30 -23.88
N ASN A 167 -10.04 -8.56 -23.92
CA ASN A 167 -10.72 -9.15 -25.08
C ASN A 167 -12.25 -9.07 -24.94
N PHE A 168 -12.78 -7.87 -24.75
CA PHE A 168 -14.21 -7.65 -24.49
C PHE A 168 -14.95 -7.18 -25.74
N ALA A 169 -16.26 -7.45 -25.78
CA ALA A 169 -17.13 -6.95 -26.85
C ALA A 169 -17.40 -5.46 -26.66
N VAL A 170 -16.85 -4.64 -27.55
CA VAL A 170 -17.03 -3.20 -27.55
C VAL A 170 -17.64 -2.74 -28.87
N GLU A 171 -18.77 -2.04 -28.79
CA GLU A 171 -19.43 -1.43 -29.94
C GLU A 171 -19.31 0.10 -29.80
N VAL A 172 -18.80 0.76 -30.84
CA VAL A 172 -18.64 2.22 -30.88
C VAL A 172 -19.41 2.76 -32.09
N HIS A 173 -20.52 3.43 -31.82
CA HIS A 173 -21.46 3.88 -32.85
C HIS A 173 -21.79 5.37 -32.71
N ARG A 174 -21.71 6.12 -33.80
CA ARG A 174 -22.07 7.56 -33.83
C ARG A 174 -21.31 8.42 -32.82
N CYS A 175 -20.12 8.02 -32.40
CA CYS A 175 -19.30 8.78 -31.45
C CYS A 175 -18.49 9.85 -32.17
N CYS A 176 -18.25 10.98 -31.51
CA CYS A 176 -17.44 12.08 -32.00
C CYS A 176 -16.16 12.19 -31.15
N PHE A 177 -15.00 12.28 -31.80
CA PHE A 177 -13.71 12.46 -31.17
C PHE A 177 -13.03 13.70 -31.76
N THR A 178 -12.74 14.69 -30.93
CA THR A 178 -12.16 15.97 -31.38
C THR A 178 -10.89 16.28 -30.60
N ARG A 179 -9.80 16.59 -31.30
CA ARG A 179 -8.49 17.00 -30.72
C ARG A 179 -7.89 15.97 -29.75
N CYS A 180 -7.90 14.68 -30.11
CA CYS A 180 -7.21 13.64 -29.34
C CYS A 180 -5.70 13.59 -29.63
N SER A 181 -4.85 13.93 -28.66
CA SER A 181 -3.41 14.18 -28.90
C SER A 181 -2.54 12.93 -29.10
N ALA A 182 -2.99 11.74 -28.71
CA ALA A 182 -2.28 10.48 -28.93
C ALA A 182 -3.03 9.49 -29.83
N ALA A 183 -4.31 9.21 -29.55
CA ALA A 183 -5.19 8.38 -30.37
C ALA A 183 -6.65 8.56 -29.97
N ALA A 184 -7.59 8.52 -30.92
CA ALA A 184 -9.01 8.55 -30.60
C ALA A 184 -9.46 7.24 -29.95
N ILE A 185 -9.00 6.08 -30.46
CA ILE A 185 -9.32 4.77 -29.86
C ILE A 185 -8.05 3.92 -29.75
N VAL A 186 -7.84 3.32 -28.59
CA VAL A 186 -6.78 2.34 -28.31
C VAL A 186 -7.43 1.04 -27.82
N SER A 187 -7.07 -0.09 -28.41
CA SER A 187 -7.56 -1.41 -28.00
C SER A 187 -6.39 -2.32 -27.64
N HIS A 188 -6.35 -2.78 -26.39
CA HIS A 188 -5.36 -3.71 -25.88
C HIS A 188 -5.93 -5.13 -25.91
N VAL A 189 -5.43 -5.96 -26.82
CA VAL A 189 -5.82 -7.36 -26.99
C VAL A 189 -4.83 -8.22 -26.21
N ASP A 190 -5.30 -8.88 -25.15
CA ASP A 190 -4.45 -9.69 -24.27
C ASP A 190 -4.45 -11.15 -24.73
N LEU A 191 -3.32 -11.66 -25.20
CA LEU A 191 -3.22 -13.08 -25.56
C LEU A 191 -2.92 -13.92 -24.29
N PRO A 192 -3.75 -14.93 -23.95
CA PRO A 192 -3.54 -15.75 -22.76
C PRO A 192 -2.20 -16.51 -22.77
N ALA A 193 -1.84 -17.09 -21.63
CA ALA A 193 -0.60 -17.87 -21.51
C ALA A 193 -0.66 -19.23 -22.24
N ASP A 194 -1.88 -19.71 -22.50
CA ASP A 194 -2.13 -20.98 -23.17
C ASP A 194 -1.72 -20.88 -24.64
N LYS A 195 -0.72 -21.66 -25.03
CA LYS A 195 -0.22 -21.68 -26.41
C LYS A 195 -1.34 -22.14 -27.33
N GLU A 196 -1.46 -21.51 -28.51
CA GLU A 196 -2.44 -21.85 -29.55
C GLU A 196 -3.91 -21.49 -29.23
N ALA A 197 -4.17 -20.72 -28.16
CA ALA A 197 -5.51 -20.16 -27.97
C ALA A 197 -5.85 -19.17 -29.12
N GLU A 198 -7.11 -19.11 -29.51
CA GLU A 198 -7.61 -18.20 -30.54
C GLU A 198 -8.31 -17.03 -29.87
N VAL A 199 -7.86 -15.82 -30.16
CA VAL A 199 -8.47 -14.58 -29.66
C VAL A 199 -8.97 -13.77 -30.83
N ARG A 200 -10.25 -13.42 -30.80
CA ARG A 200 -10.86 -12.49 -31.75
C ARG A 200 -11.13 -11.17 -31.05
N PRO A 201 -10.45 -10.07 -31.40
CA PRO A 201 -10.83 -8.74 -30.93
C PRO A 201 -12.25 -8.43 -31.40
N VAL A 202 -13.16 -8.15 -30.46
CA VAL A 202 -14.56 -7.83 -30.76
C VAL A 202 -14.76 -6.33 -30.60
N LEU A 203 -14.15 -5.55 -31.50
CA LEU A 203 -14.37 -4.10 -31.60
C LEU A 203 -15.14 -3.81 -32.89
N LYS A 204 -16.37 -3.31 -32.76
CA LYS A 204 -17.19 -2.84 -33.90
C LYS A 204 -17.25 -1.33 -33.89
N MET A 205 -16.95 -0.70 -35.03
CA MET A 205 -17.01 0.74 -35.21
C MET A 205 -17.91 1.10 -36.38
N SER A 206 -18.83 2.06 -36.20
CA SER A 206 -19.72 2.52 -37.27
C SER A 206 -20.14 3.98 -37.06
N ASP A 207 -20.21 4.75 -38.14
CA ASP A 207 -20.69 6.15 -38.15
C ASP A 207 -19.98 7.10 -37.17
N ASN A 208 -18.71 6.83 -36.82
CA ASN A 208 -17.94 7.67 -35.89
C ASN A 208 -17.28 8.85 -36.63
N LEU A 209 -17.29 10.03 -36.01
CA LEU A 209 -16.62 11.23 -36.50
C LEU A 209 -15.32 11.44 -35.73
N LEU A 210 -14.22 11.66 -36.44
CA LEU A 210 -12.89 11.87 -35.85
C LEU A 210 -12.25 13.12 -36.46
N GLU A 211 -12.05 14.16 -35.65
CA GLU A 211 -11.53 15.46 -36.07
C GLU A 211 -10.28 15.82 -35.27
N ASP A 212 -9.23 16.30 -35.94
CA ASP A 212 -7.96 16.76 -35.34
C ASP A 212 -7.32 15.76 -34.36
N CYS A 213 -7.50 14.45 -34.59
CA CYS A 213 -6.91 13.40 -33.77
C CYS A 213 -5.57 12.94 -34.37
N THR A 214 -4.54 12.78 -33.53
CA THR A 214 -3.20 12.34 -33.99
C THR A 214 -3.25 10.96 -34.66
N ARG A 215 -4.06 10.05 -34.12
CA ARG A 215 -4.31 8.70 -34.68
C ARG A 215 -5.78 8.34 -34.48
N ASN A 216 -6.39 7.68 -35.47
CA ASN A 216 -7.80 7.28 -35.38
C ASN A 216 -7.98 6.02 -34.52
N LEU A 217 -7.13 5.02 -34.73
CA LEU A 217 -7.20 3.73 -34.04
C LEU A 217 -5.79 3.18 -33.80
N GLU A 218 -5.57 2.56 -32.64
CA GLU A 218 -4.38 1.81 -32.30
C GLU A 218 -4.76 0.50 -31.61
N VAL A 219 -4.53 -0.65 -32.25
CA VAL A 219 -4.76 -1.98 -31.64
C VAL A 219 -3.41 -2.59 -31.23
N ARG A 220 -3.24 -2.85 -29.95
CA ARG A 220 -2.04 -3.43 -29.34
C ARG A 220 -2.30 -4.87 -28.94
N VAL A 221 -1.71 -5.82 -29.65
CA VAL A 221 -1.75 -7.24 -29.30
C VAL A 221 -0.60 -7.55 -28.33
N GLN A 222 -0.95 -7.86 -27.08
CA GLN A 222 -0.01 -8.13 -26.00
C GLN A 222 0.33 -9.61 -25.93
N LEU A 223 1.63 -9.92 -25.98
CA LEU A 223 2.16 -11.28 -25.98
C LEU A 223 2.93 -11.56 -24.67
N PRO A 224 2.82 -12.78 -24.10
CA PRO A 224 3.60 -13.15 -22.93
C PRO A 224 5.11 -13.07 -23.18
N CYS A 225 5.80 -12.25 -22.38
CA CYS A 225 7.26 -12.08 -22.41
C CYS A 225 7.85 -11.60 -23.76
N ALA A 226 7.08 -10.85 -24.55
CA ALA A 226 7.52 -10.26 -25.82
C ALA A 226 6.99 -8.81 -25.97
N GLU A 227 7.46 -8.11 -27.00
CA GLU A 227 6.93 -6.77 -27.36
C GLU A 227 5.51 -6.88 -27.94
N SER A 228 4.72 -5.82 -27.83
CA SER A 228 3.36 -5.79 -28.38
C SER A 228 3.38 -5.54 -29.89
N LEU A 229 2.55 -6.27 -30.63
CA LEU A 229 2.28 -5.95 -32.03
C LEU A 229 1.27 -4.80 -32.09
N ILE A 230 1.51 -3.83 -32.96
CA ILE A 230 0.69 -2.62 -33.09
C ILE A 230 0.07 -2.59 -34.48
N PHE A 231 -1.24 -2.38 -34.55
CA PHE A 231 -2.03 -2.18 -35.76
C PHE A 231 -2.78 -0.85 -35.68
N ASP A 232 -3.11 -0.26 -36.81
CA ASP A 232 -3.79 1.03 -36.92
C ASP A 232 -5.19 0.93 -37.55
N ARG A 233 -5.63 -0.29 -37.91
CA ARG A 233 -6.89 -0.57 -38.60
C ARG A 233 -7.55 -1.87 -38.13
N LEU A 234 -8.87 -1.94 -38.34
CA LEU A 234 -9.67 -3.16 -38.19
C LEU A 234 -10.42 -3.49 -39.51
N PRO A 235 -10.59 -4.79 -39.87
CA PRO A 235 -10.02 -5.96 -39.20
C PRO A 235 -8.49 -5.96 -39.26
N LEU A 236 -7.85 -6.68 -38.33
CA LEU A 236 -6.39 -6.77 -38.28
C LEU A 236 -5.87 -7.33 -39.60
N ALA A 237 -4.73 -6.79 -40.08
CA ALA A 237 -4.13 -7.24 -41.33
C ALA A 237 -3.77 -8.73 -41.24
N ALA A 238 -4.26 -9.52 -42.20
CA ALA A 238 -3.97 -10.95 -42.25
C ALA A 238 -2.49 -11.18 -42.55
N GLY A 239 -1.89 -12.17 -41.87
CA GLY A 239 -0.49 -12.49 -42.06
C GLY A 239 0.19 -13.16 -40.87
N SER A 240 1.44 -13.54 -41.10
CA SER A 240 2.33 -14.14 -40.12
C SER A 240 3.31 -13.10 -39.59
N TYR A 241 3.32 -12.88 -38.28
CA TYR A 241 4.16 -11.91 -37.61
C TYR A 241 5.10 -12.62 -36.62
N GLU A 242 6.41 -12.44 -36.80
CA GLU A 242 7.40 -12.98 -35.87
C GLU A 242 7.75 -11.93 -34.81
N VAL A 243 7.55 -12.28 -33.53
CA VAL A 243 7.78 -11.39 -32.39
C VAL A 243 8.88 -11.96 -31.49
N PRO A 244 10.02 -11.27 -31.33
CA PRO A 244 11.12 -11.79 -30.53
C PRO A 244 10.75 -11.84 -29.04
N ARG A 245 11.05 -12.96 -28.38
CA ARG A 245 10.94 -13.09 -26.92
C ARG A 245 12.26 -12.69 -26.26
N ARG A 246 12.21 -12.47 -24.95
CA ARG A 246 13.43 -12.29 -24.14
C ARG A 246 14.32 -13.56 -24.09
N SER A 247 13.77 -14.75 -24.39
CA SER A 247 14.50 -16.01 -24.60
C SER A 247 14.92 -16.15 -26.08
N LYS A 248 15.87 -17.04 -26.43
CA LYS A 248 16.37 -17.29 -27.81
C LYS A 248 15.33 -17.86 -28.81
N SER A 249 14.04 -17.64 -28.58
CA SER A 249 12.90 -18.14 -29.35
C SER A 249 11.97 -16.97 -29.69
N SER A 250 11.32 -16.98 -30.83
CA SER A 250 10.28 -16.01 -31.20
C SER A 250 8.88 -16.58 -31.01
N TRP A 251 7.90 -15.70 -30.85
CA TRP A 251 6.49 -16.03 -31.09
C TRP A 251 6.21 -15.86 -32.58
N GLU A 252 5.48 -16.80 -33.16
CA GLU A 252 4.85 -16.66 -34.46
C GLU A 252 3.36 -16.37 -34.20
N VAL A 253 2.91 -15.18 -34.58
CA VAL A 253 1.52 -14.73 -34.45
C VAL A 253 0.87 -14.76 -35.82
N GLN A 254 -0.20 -15.52 -35.94
CA GLN A 254 -0.98 -15.65 -37.16
C GLN A 254 -2.28 -14.87 -37.02
N VAL A 255 -2.53 -13.96 -37.96
CA VAL A 255 -3.79 -13.24 -38.10
C VAL A 255 -4.50 -13.78 -39.33
N SER A 256 -5.68 -14.38 -39.15
CA SER A 256 -6.51 -14.87 -40.26
C SER A 256 -7.23 -13.74 -41.00
N ASP A 257 -7.75 -14.02 -42.19
CA ASP A 257 -8.60 -13.09 -42.97
C ASP A 257 -9.88 -12.67 -42.22
N LEU A 258 -10.29 -13.43 -41.20
CA LEU A 258 -11.43 -13.13 -40.34
C LEU A 258 -11.07 -12.30 -39.10
N GLY A 259 -9.80 -11.89 -38.97
CA GLY A 259 -9.27 -11.11 -37.84
C GLY A 259 -9.07 -11.93 -36.56
N VAL A 260 -9.10 -13.26 -36.64
CA VAL A 260 -8.75 -14.14 -35.52
C VAL A 260 -7.24 -14.19 -35.36
N VAL A 261 -6.76 -13.91 -34.15
CA VAL A 261 -5.34 -13.92 -33.77
C VAL A 261 -5.04 -15.22 -33.03
N SER A 262 -4.05 -15.96 -33.52
CA SER A 262 -3.48 -17.14 -32.84
C SER A 262 -1.96 -16.99 -32.74
N TRP A 263 -1.33 -17.69 -31.80
CA TRP A 263 0.13 -17.65 -31.65
C TRP A 263 0.72 -18.98 -31.20
N ARG A 264 1.94 -19.25 -31.67
CA ARG A 264 2.74 -20.42 -31.29
C ARG A 264 4.21 -20.06 -31.16
N CYS A 265 4.99 -20.91 -30.49
CA CYS A 265 6.44 -20.70 -30.39
C CYS A 265 7.10 -21.09 -31.71
N ALA A 266 7.87 -20.19 -32.32
CA ALA A 266 8.57 -20.48 -33.57
C ALA A 266 9.62 -21.59 -33.37
N PRO A 267 9.77 -22.53 -34.33
CA PRO A 267 10.78 -23.58 -34.26
C PRO A 267 12.19 -22.98 -34.41
N VAL A 268 13.10 -23.37 -33.52
CA VAL A 268 14.50 -22.89 -33.54
C VAL A 268 15.25 -23.58 -34.69
N ALA A 269 15.78 -22.81 -35.65
CA ALA A 269 16.56 -23.34 -36.76
C ALA A 269 17.84 -24.08 -36.29
N GLU A 270 18.08 -25.29 -36.79
CA GLU A 270 19.24 -26.11 -36.42
C GLU A 270 20.57 -25.57 -37.00
N PRO A 271 21.64 -25.40 -36.19
CA PRO A 271 22.98 -25.16 -36.70
C PRO A 271 23.77 -26.46 -36.91
N GLY A 272 24.49 -26.55 -38.04
CA GLY A 272 25.28 -27.69 -38.52
C GLY A 272 26.47 -28.18 -37.66
N PRO A 273 27.26 -29.16 -38.15
CA PRO A 273 27.78 -30.24 -37.33
C PRO A 273 29.07 -29.87 -36.58
N ARG A 274 29.01 -29.78 -35.25
CA ARG A 274 30.17 -29.90 -34.35
C ARG A 274 30.02 -31.12 -33.43
N ARG A 275 30.00 -32.30 -34.06
CA ARG A 275 30.06 -33.63 -33.42
C ARG A 275 31.47 -33.84 -32.83
N ARG A 276 31.72 -33.36 -31.60
CA ARG A 276 32.70 -33.96 -30.67
C ARG A 276 32.63 -33.41 -29.25
N ARG A 277 32.06 -32.21 -29.03
CA ARG A 277 31.85 -31.66 -27.67
C ARG A 277 30.48 -31.96 -27.04
N ARG A 278 29.54 -32.50 -27.82
CA ARG A 278 28.16 -32.79 -27.36
C ARG A 278 28.05 -34.12 -26.60
N LYS A 279 28.79 -35.16 -27.01
CA LYS A 279 28.78 -36.47 -26.32
C LYS A 279 29.33 -36.43 -24.90
N GLU A 280 30.28 -35.54 -24.61
CA GLU A 280 30.86 -35.41 -23.26
C GLU A 280 29.98 -34.56 -22.34
N LYS A 281 29.25 -33.57 -22.91
CA LYS A 281 28.35 -32.71 -22.16
C LYS A 281 26.97 -33.33 -21.91
N GLU A 282 26.48 -34.17 -22.83
CA GLU A 282 25.24 -34.93 -22.65
C GLU A 282 25.41 -36.08 -21.66
N ARG A 283 26.59 -36.72 -21.60
CA ARG A 283 26.89 -37.72 -20.55
C ARG A 283 26.91 -37.09 -19.16
N ASN A 284 27.54 -35.92 -19.02
CA ASN A 284 27.63 -35.20 -17.75
C ASN A 284 26.30 -34.53 -17.33
N ALA A 285 25.42 -34.20 -18.29
CA ALA A 285 24.10 -33.63 -18.00
C ALA A 285 23.05 -34.69 -17.68
N ALA A 286 23.14 -35.88 -18.29
CA ALA A 286 22.30 -37.02 -17.93
C ALA A 286 22.65 -37.58 -16.54
N GLU A 287 23.93 -37.64 -16.17
CA GLU A 287 24.37 -38.05 -14.82
C GLU A 287 23.98 -37.06 -13.70
N ALA A 288 23.74 -35.78 -14.03
CA ALA A 288 23.43 -34.74 -13.05
C ALA A 288 21.92 -34.54 -12.79
N ALA A 289 21.04 -34.95 -13.71
CA ALA A 289 19.59 -34.75 -13.58
C ALA A 289 18.86 -35.97 -12.98
N GLU A 290 19.51 -37.14 -12.92
CA GLU A 290 18.89 -38.39 -12.44
C GLU A 290 19.29 -38.78 -11.01
N SER A 291 20.19 -38.05 -10.33
CA SER A 291 20.79 -38.52 -9.06
C SER A 291 20.21 -37.94 -7.75
N ASP A 292 19.36 -36.89 -7.78
CA ASP A 292 19.06 -36.12 -6.56
C ASP A 292 17.72 -36.44 -5.85
N ASP A 293 16.78 -37.17 -6.47
CA ASP A 293 15.49 -37.56 -5.83
C ASP A 293 15.42 -39.03 -5.38
N THR A 294 16.47 -39.82 -5.70
CA THR A 294 16.56 -41.26 -5.36
C THR A 294 17.51 -41.57 -4.20
N THR A 295 18.31 -40.60 -3.76
CA THR A 295 19.34 -40.81 -2.73
C THR A 295 18.70 -40.97 -1.35
N ARG A 296 18.87 -42.15 -0.75
CA ARG A 296 18.39 -42.44 0.62
C ARG A 296 19.42 -42.02 1.66
N ARG A 297 19.04 -41.13 2.58
CA ARG A 297 19.87 -40.68 3.70
C ARG A 297 19.38 -41.31 4.99
N LYS A 298 20.31 -41.83 5.80
CA LYS A 298 20.03 -42.19 7.20
C LYS A 298 20.09 -40.92 8.05
N PHE A 299 19.10 -40.73 8.90
CA PHE A 299 19.01 -39.58 9.79
C PHE A 299 19.92 -39.74 11.02
N THR A 300 20.45 -38.64 11.52
CA THR A 300 21.32 -38.63 12.70
C THR A 300 20.51 -38.69 14.00
N ASP A 301 21.16 -38.94 15.14
CA ASP A 301 20.49 -38.94 16.44
C ASP A 301 19.86 -37.57 16.76
N ASP A 302 20.45 -36.47 16.28
CA ASP A 302 19.91 -35.11 16.39
C ASP A 302 18.64 -34.89 15.58
N GLU A 303 18.38 -35.74 14.57
CA GLU A 303 17.20 -35.71 13.71
C GLU A 303 16.12 -36.73 14.16
N ALA A 304 16.39 -37.49 15.24
CA ALA A 304 15.49 -38.53 15.74
C ALA A 304 14.14 -37.98 16.23
N TRP A 305 14.13 -36.74 16.76
CA TRP A 305 12.90 -36.07 17.19
C TRP A 305 11.98 -35.79 15.99
N ALA A 306 12.54 -35.35 14.86
CA ALA A 306 11.80 -35.04 13.65
C ALA A 306 11.24 -36.33 13.00
N CYS A 307 12.01 -37.42 13.03
CA CYS A 307 11.53 -38.74 12.62
C CYS A 307 10.33 -39.20 13.47
N LYS A 308 10.39 -39.00 14.79
CA LYS A 308 9.30 -39.34 15.72
C LYS A 308 8.01 -38.56 15.41
N ILE A 309 8.13 -37.27 15.11
CA ILE A 309 6.97 -36.41 14.78
C ILE A 309 6.31 -36.82 13.45
N LEU A 310 7.11 -37.10 12.42
CA LEU A 310 6.59 -37.51 11.10
C LEU A 310 6.19 -38.99 11.01
N GLY A 311 6.39 -39.78 12.08
CA GLY A 311 6.10 -41.22 12.10
C GLY A 311 7.08 -42.06 11.25
N LEU A 312 8.29 -41.56 11.03
CA LEU A 312 9.36 -42.27 10.34
C LEU A 312 10.16 -43.11 11.34
N ARG A 313 10.59 -44.32 10.95
CA ARG A 313 11.37 -45.20 11.84
C ARG A 313 12.73 -44.58 12.13
N ARG A 314 13.13 -44.59 13.40
CA ARG A 314 14.33 -43.90 13.95
C ARG A 314 15.65 -44.20 13.21
N ASN A 315 15.78 -45.36 12.55
CA ASN A 315 16.97 -45.78 11.80
C ASN A 315 16.73 -46.05 10.30
N ALA A 316 15.57 -45.66 9.75
CA ALA A 316 15.27 -45.89 8.34
C ALA A 316 15.90 -44.82 7.47
N ALA A 317 16.61 -45.24 6.42
CA ALA A 317 17.04 -44.33 5.37
C ALA A 317 15.82 -43.96 4.52
N ALA A 318 15.56 -42.66 4.34
CA ALA A 318 14.44 -42.17 3.54
C ALA A 318 14.94 -41.30 2.38
N THR A 319 14.14 -41.19 1.32
CA THR A 319 14.37 -40.23 0.22
C THR A 319 13.68 -38.88 0.51
N PRO A 320 14.06 -37.77 -0.15
CA PRO A 320 13.35 -36.50 -0.05
C PRO A 320 11.84 -36.64 -0.33
N ARG A 321 11.50 -37.50 -1.30
CA ARG A 321 10.12 -37.82 -1.68
C ARG A 321 9.34 -38.52 -0.57
N GLU A 322 9.97 -39.46 0.13
CA GLU A 322 9.37 -40.17 1.28
C GLU A 322 9.14 -39.23 2.48
N VAL A 323 10.08 -38.31 2.75
CA VAL A 323 9.93 -37.29 3.82
C VAL A 323 8.75 -36.34 3.51
N ARG A 324 8.65 -35.83 2.28
CA ARG A 324 7.53 -34.96 1.85
C ARG A 324 6.18 -35.71 1.87
N ALA A 325 6.19 -37.02 1.62
CA ALA A 325 4.99 -37.85 1.73
C ALA A 325 4.56 -38.02 3.20
N ALA A 326 5.50 -38.27 4.11
CA ALA A 326 5.23 -38.36 5.56
C ALA A 326 4.69 -37.03 6.13
N TYR A 327 5.29 -35.90 5.74
CA TYR A 327 4.77 -34.56 6.06
C TYR A 327 3.32 -34.39 5.60
N ARG A 328 3.01 -34.65 4.32
CA ARG A 328 1.64 -34.50 3.78
C ARG A 328 0.61 -35.39 4.48
N LYS A 329 1.04 -36.53 5.01
CA LYS A 329 0.17 -37.41 5.81
C LYS A 329 -0.07 -36.80 7.19
N LYS A 330 1.01 -36.45 7.92
CA LYS A 330 0.91 -35.93 9.29
C LYS A 330 0.28 -34.55 9.37
N ALA A 331 0.60 -33.65 8.43
CA ALA A 331 0.01 -32.31 8.32
C ALA A 331 -1.50 -32.34 8.09
N ARG A 332 -2.04 -33.39 7.45
CA ARG A 332 -3.48 -33.58 7.27
C ARG A 332 -4.17 -34.09 8.54
N GLU A 333 -3.45 -34.83 9.40
CA GLU A 333 -3.95 -35.31 10.70
C GLU A 333 -3.96 -34.17 11.75
N VAL A 334 -2.99 -33.25 11.68
CA VAL A 334 -2.85 -32.13 12.64
C VAL A 334 -3.36 -30.79 12.12
N HIS A 335 -4.12 -30.78 11.02
CA HIS A 335 -4.62 -29.54 10.41
C HIS A 335 -5.67 -28.87 11.33
N PRO A 336 -5.57 -27.54 11.59
CA PRO A 336 -6.47 -26.83 12.52
C PRO A 336 -7.96 -27.02 12.19
N ASP A 337 -8.32 -26.95 10.91
CA ASP A 337 -9.71 -27.04 10.45
C ASP A 337 -10.37 -28.42 10.62
N LYS A 338 -9.62 -29.44 11.05
CA LYS A 338 -10.13 -30.81 11.24
C LYS A 338 -10.21 -31.24 12.71
N GLN A 339 -9.91 -30.37 13.66
CA GLN A 339 -9.82 -30.73 15.08
C GLN A 339 -10.89 -30.03 15.93
N ALA A 340 -11.76 -30.82 16.57
CA ALA A 340 -12.87 -30.34 17.41
C ALA A 340 -12.53 -30.28 18.92
N GLU A 341 -11.41 -30.86 19.36
CA GLU A 341 -10.98 -30.87 20.77
C GLU A 341 -9.45 -30.74 20.92
N PRO A 342 -8.94 -30.22 22.05
CA PRO A 342 -7.51 -30.03 22.28
C PRO A 342 -6.80 -31.37 22.53
N MET A 343 -5.84 -31.71 21.67
CA MET A 343 -5.06 -32.95 21.75
C MET A 343 -3.73 -32.79 22.49
N VAL A 344 -3.35 -33.86 23.19
CA VAL A 344 -1.97 -34.14 23.65
C VAL A 344 -1.17 -34.69 22.46
N GLY A 345 -0.41 -33.84 21.76
CA GLY A 345 0.39 -34.24 20.58
C GLY A 345 1.11 -33.06 19.88
N PRO A 346 1.94 -33.33 18.85
CA PRO A 346 2.69 -32.29 18.13
C PRO A 346 1.76 -31.40 17.29
N SER A 347 1.98 -30.09 17.33
CA SER A 347 1.22 -29.10 16.57
C SER A 347 1.55 -29.14 15.07
N PHE A 348 0.73 -28.50 14.24
CA PHE A 348 1.01 -28.32 12.82
C PHE A 348 2.38 -27.64 12.56
N LEU A 349 2.77 -26.70 13.42
CA LEU A 349 4.07 -26.03 13.37
C LEU A 349 5.21 -27.02 13.65
N ASP A 350 5.06 -27.92 14.62
CA ASP A 350 6.06 -28.94 14.94
C ASP A 350 6.23 -29.95 13.79
N VAL A 351 5.14 -30.31 13.12
CA VAL A 351 5.15 -31.18 11.93
C VAL A 351 5.87 -30.51 10.74
N SER A 352 5.69 -29.20 10.56
CA SER A 352 6.39 -28.43 9.53
C SER A 352 7.88 -28.31 9.82
N ALA A 353 8.24 -27.97 11.07
CA ALA A 353 9.63 -27.87 11.52
C ALA A 353 10.37 -29.21 11.38
N ALA A 354 9.72 -30.33 11.74
CA ALA A 354 10.27 -31.67 11.57
C ALA A 354 10.55 -32.00 10.08
N SER A 355 9.66 -31.62 9.16
CA SER A 355 9.89 -31.83 7.73
C SER A 355 11.05 -31.00 7.18
N GLN A 356 11.20 -29.75 7.63
CA GLN A 356 12.29 -28.88 7.20
C GLN A 356 13.64 -29.41 7.69
N ALA A 357 13.72 -29.85 8.95
CA ALA A 357 14.93 -30.41 9.54
C ALA A 357 15.44 -31.63 8.75
N LEU A 358 14.56 -32.58 8.40
CA LEU A 358 14.96 -33.78 7.65
C LEU A 358 15.32 -33.48 6.19
N LEU A 359 14.66 -32.51 5.55
CA LEU A 359 14.94 -32.12 4.16
C LEU A 359 16.25 -31.32 4.03
N ALA A 360 16.64 -30.56 5.06
CA ALA A 360 17.83 -29.74 5.04
C ALA A 360 19.12 -30.53 4.77
N GLY A 361 19.23 -31.77 5.26
CA GLY A 361 20.42 -32.59 5.02
C GLY A 361 20.44 -33.38 3.71
N PHE A 362 19.43 -33.23 2.83
CA PHE A 362 19.53 -33.64 1.42
C PHE A 362 20.05 -32.52 0.53
N ILE A 363 20.15 -31.30 1.04
CA ILE A 363 20.75 -30.18 0.33
C ILE A 363 22.26 -30.35 0.49
N PRO A 364 23.04 -30.55 -0.60
CA PRO A 364 24.48 -30.59 -0.47
C PRO A 364 24.95 -29.25 0.11
N ALA A 365 25.76 -29.31 1.17
CA ALA A 365 26.40 -28.12 1.71
C ALA A 365 27.09 -27.37 0.55
N PRO A 366 26.93 -26.04 0.43
CA PRO A 366 27.55 -25.29 -0.65
C PRO A 366 29.05 -25.56 -0.60
N ALA A 367 29.60 -26.03 -1.73
CA ALA A 367 31.01 -26.35 -1.81
C ALA A 367 31.84 -25.15 -1.34
N PRO A 368 32.89 -25.35 -0.51
CA PRO A 368 33.74 -24.25 -0.09
C PRO A 368 34.30 -23.60 -1.35
N LEU A 369 34.09 -22.29 -1.48
CA LEU A 369 34.56 -21.47 -2.58
C LEU A 369 36.09 -21.60 -2.68
N LYS A 370 36.56 -22.56 -3.49
CA LYS A 370 37.94 -22.54 -3.99
C LYS A 370 38.07 -21.22 -4.73
N ARG A 371 38.97 -20.37 -4.21
CA ARG A 371 39.42 -19.11 -4.82
C ARG A 371 39.67 -19.30 -6.32
N ARG A 372 38.64 -19.08 -7.14
CA ARG A 372 38.79 -18.80 -8.56
C ARG A 372 38.83 -17.30 -8.68
N ARG A 373 40.05 -16.77 -8.76
CA ARG A 373 40.29 -15.44 -9.32
C ARG A 373 39.66 -15.41 -10.72
N SER A 374 39.01 -14.28 -11.03
CA SER A 374 38.45 -13.85 -12.33
C SER A 374 37.21 -14.59 -12.88
N SER A 375 36.04 -13.94 -12.80
CA SER A 375 35.25 -13.47 -13.99
C SER A 375 33.81 -12.99 -13.70
N THR A 376 33.40 -12.78 -12.44
CA THR A 376 32.10 -12.13 -12.11
C THR A 376 32.03 -10.65 -12.50
N ARG A 377 33.17 -9.97 -12.71
CA ARG A 377 33.19 -8.58 -13.22
C ARG A 377 32.82 -8.44 -14.70
N GLU A 378 32.89 -9.50 -15.51
CA GLU A 378 32.54 -9.43 -16.94
C GLU A 378 31.03 -9.54 -17.18
N HIS A 379 30.31 -10.33 -16.36
CA HIS A 379 28.85 -10.44 -16.46
C HIS A 379 28.12 -9.18 -15.98
N GLY A 380 28.58 -8.55 -14.90
CA GLY A 380 28.05 -7.25 -14.44
C GLY A 380 28.33 -6.12 -15.44
N ARG A 381 29.53 -6.07 -16.04
CA ARG A 381 29.85 -5.12 -17.11
C ARG A 381 28.99 -5.32 -18.35
N LYS A 382 28.74 -6.55 -18.77
CA LYS A 382 27.88 -6.83 -19.93
C LYS A 382 26.43 -6.42 -19.71
N ILE A 383 25.86 -6.64 -18.53
CA ILE A 383 24.48 -6.24 -18.21
C ILE A 383 24.36 -4.72 -18.15
N VAL A 384 25.30 -4.03 -17.50
CA VAL A 384 25.33 -2.55 -17.45
C VAL A 384 25.53 -1.96 -18.84
N GLN A 385 26.36 -2.57 -19.69
CA GLN A 385 26.59 -2.11 -21.06
C GLN A 385 25.38 -2.37 -21.98
N ASP A 386 24.69 -3.50 -21.84
CA ASP A 386 23.45 -3.81 -22.60
C ASP A 386 22.27 -2.93 -22.16
N VAL A 387 22.15 -2.59 -20.87
CA VAL A 387 21.11 -1.70 -20.35
C VAL A 387 21.39 -0.25 -20.76
N CYS A 388 22.63 0.23 -20.65
CA CYS A 388 23.00 1.58 -21.11
C CYS A 388 22.80 1.74 -22.64
N LEU A 389 23.07 0.70 -23.44
CA LEU A 389 22.83 0.74 -24.90
C LEU A 389 21.34 0.70 -25.27
N ARG A 390 20.50 0.01 -24.49
CA ARG A 390 19.04 -0.04 -24.73
C ARG A 390 18.31 1.23 -24.26
N VAL A 391 18.74 1.85 -23.15
CA VAL A 391 18.20 3.14 -22.67
C VAL A 391 18.59 4.29 -23.61
N ALA A 392 19.78 4.24 -24.22
CA ALA A 392 20.20 5.19 -25.25
C ALA A 392 19.32 5.16 -26.52
N ALA A 393 18.57 4.08 -26.76
CA ALA A 393 17.73 3.93 -27.96
C ALA A 393 16.31 4.53 -27.84
N LYS A 394 15.80 4.78 -26.61
CA LYS A 394 14.52 5.47 -26.35
C LYS A 394 14.62 6.28 -25.03
N PRO A 395 14.93 7.58 -25.09
CA PRO A 395 15.29 8.38 -23.90
C PRO A 395 14.11 8.73 -22.97
N THR A 396 12.87 8.50 -23.40
CA THR A 396 11.63 8.85 -22.67
C THR A 396 10.55 7.80 -22.94
N GLY A 397 9.82 7.41 -21.89
CA GLY A 397 8.70 6.48 -22.00
C GLY A 397 7.58 6.82 -21.02
N ASN A 398 6.37 7.04 -21.56
CA ASN A 398 5.14 7.14 -20.77
C ASN A 398 4.48 5.76 -20.74
N PHE A 399 4.39 5.16 -19.57
CA PHE A 399 3.67 3.90 -19.38
C PHE A 399 2.33 4.23 -18.72
N ILE A 400 1.22 3.82 -19.34
CA ILE A 400 -0.10 3.92 -18.75
C ILE A 400 -0.36 2.59 -18.04
N THR A 401 -0.60 2.62 -16.73
CA THR A 401 -1.04 1.43 -15.99
C THR A 401 -2.55 1.23 -16.17
N ARG A 402 -3.09 0.04 -15.89
CA ARG A 402 -4.49 -0.32 -16.20
C ARG A 402 -5.57 0.56 -15.54
N LYS A 403 -5.22 1.46 -14.62
CA LYS A 403 -6.06 2.53 -14.05
C LYS A 403 -5.37 3.87 -14.29
N SER A 404 -6.12 4.96 -14.41
CA SER A 404 -5.78 6.38 -14.70
C SER A 404 -4.40 6.98 -14.33
N THR A 405 -3.53 6.28 -13.60
CA THR A 405 -2.18 6.71 -13.22
C THR A 405 -1.13 6.54 -14.34
N SER A 406 -0.52 7.65 -14.74
CA SER A 406 0.68 7.69 -15.58
C SER A 406 1.90 7.19 -14.84
N VAL A 407 2.84 6.59 -15.55
CA VAL A 407 4.23 6.50 -15.12
C VAL A 407 5.10 7.27 -16.11
N PHE A 408 5.76 8.33 -15.64
CA PHE A 408 6.76 9.09 -16.40
C PHE A 408 8.15 8.56 -16.07
N ALA A 409 8.83 7.92 -17.04
CA ALA A 409 10.19 7.42 -16.88
C ALA A 409 11.15 8.14 -17.83
N SER A 410 12.24 8.70 -17.29
CA SER A 410 13.23 9.45 -18.07
C SER A 410 14.63 9.35 -17.47
N SER A 411 15.64 9.13 -18.32
CA SER A 411 17.05 9.22 -17.94
C SER A 411 17.60 10.66 -18.01
N GLN A 412 16.79 11.62 -18.44
CA GLN A 412 17.16 13.04 -18.55
C GLN A 412 16.91 13.82 -17.25
N LEU A 413 16.25 13.19 -16.26
CA LEU A 413 16.01 13.77 -14.93
C LEU A 413 17.28 13.90 -14.08
N LEU A 414 18.39 13.31 -14.53
CA LEU A 414 19.60 13.14 -13.75
C LEU A 414 20.86 13.51 -14.55
N SER A 415 21.63 14.46 -14.02
CA SER A 415 22.98 14.78 -14.49
C SER A 415 24.03 14.15 -13.58
N THR A 416 25.05 13.51 -14.18
CA THR A 416 26.07 12.77 -13.43
C THR A 416 27.50 13.19 -13.75
N ALA A 417 28.38 13.10 -12.75
CA ALA A 417 29.83 13.25 -12.87
C ALA A 417 30.52 11.90 -12.62
N PRO A 418 31.75 11.69 -13.11
CA PRO A 418 32.57 10.57 -12.67
C PRO A 418 32.72 10.56 -11.13
N ARG A 419 32.52 9.41 -10.50
CA ARG A 419 32.81 9.23 -9.07
C ARG A 419 34.33 9.08 -8.88
N LYS A 420 34.91 9.85 -7.94
CA LYS A 420 36.34 9.68 -7.58
C LYS A 420 36.56 8.26 -7.07
N ALA A 421 37.64 7.62 -7.52
CA ALA A 421 38.00 6.28 -7.09
C ALA A 421 38.25 6.25 -5.57
N THR A 422 37.47 5.45 -4.85
CA THR A 422 37.71 5.12 -3.44
C THR A 422 38.09 3.65 -3.36
N GLY A 423 39.37 3.35 -3.14
CA GLY A 423 39.89 1.96 -3.07
C GLY A 423 40.27 1.35 -4.44
N SER A 424 40.41 0.01 -4.48
CA SER A 424 40.97 -0.76 -5.62
C SER A 424 39.98 -1.08 -6.76
N GLU A 425 38.77 -0.51 -6.72
CA GLU A 425 37.73 -0.71 -7.74
C GLU A 425 37.15 0.63 -8.20
N SER A 426 37.69 1.19 -9.29
CA SER A 426 37.06 2.29 -10.03
C SER A 426 36.45 1.77 -11.33
N SER A 427 35.12 1.77 -11.40
CA SER A 427 34.42 1.53 -12.66
C SER A 427 34.26 2.86 -13.40
N PRO A 428 34.69 2.99 -14.67
CA PRO A 428 34.53 4.23 -15.43
C PRO A 428 33.05 4.59 -15.71
N LEU A 429 32.15 3.62 -15.51
CA LEU A 429 30.69 3.78 -15.68
C LEU A 429 29.98 4.23 -14.40
N LEU A 430 30.67 4.30 -13.25
CA LEU A 430 30.08 4.71 -11.98
C LEU A 430 30.08 6.24 -11.87
N GLY A 431 28.89 6.79 -11.68
CA GLY A 431 28.66 8.22 -11.54
C GLY A 431 28.36 8.63 -10.10
N ARG A 432 28.42 9.94 -9.87
CA ARG A 432 27.78 10.63 -8.75
C ARG A 432 26.76 11.62 -9.29
N VAL A 433 25.70 11.87 -8.54
CA VAL A 433 24.70 12.90 -8.88
C VAL A 433 25.35 14.27 -8.84
N ILE A 434 25.13 15.09 -9.87
CA ILE A 434 25.47 16.52 -9.88
C ILE A 434 24.19 17.33 -9.66
N GLU A 435 23.16 17.00 -10.42
CA GLU A 435 21.92 17.78 -10.52
C GLU A 435 20.77 16.83 -10.82
N ILE A 436 19.61 17.16 -10.25
CA ILE A 436 18.34 16.49 -10.47
C ILE A 436 17.37 17.55 -10.98
N ASP A 437 16.67 17.27 -12.09
CA ASP A 437 15.65 18.18 -12.63
C ASP A 437 14.37 18.12 -11.77
N THR A 438 14.44 18.77 -10.60
CA THR A 438 13.32 18.83 -9.65
C THR A 438 12.11 19.55 -10.23
N ALA A 439 12.31 20.51 -11.14
CA ALA A 439 11.23 21.25 -11.78
C ALA A 439 10.37 20.33 -12.67
N GLN A 440 11.00 19.48 -13.47
CA GLN A 440 10.28 18.48 -14.27
C GLN A 440 9.60 17.43 -13.39
N ILE A 441 10.27 16.97 -12.32
CA ILE A 441 9.66 16.03 -11.37
C ILE A 441 8.41 16.63 -10.73
N HIS A 442 8.48 17.87 -10.22
CA HIS A 442 7.34 18.53 -9.61
C HIS A 442 6.18 18.73 -10.58
N ARG A 443 6.46 19.15 -11.82
CA ARG A 443 5.42 19.31 -12.85
C ARG A 443 4.69 18.00 -13.11
N ARG A 444 5.44 16.89 -13.24
CA ARG A 444 4.86 15.56 -13.46
C ARG A 444 4.05 15.08 -12.27
N LEU A 445 4.53 15.31 -11.06
CA LEU A 445 3.78 14.99 -9.84
C LEU A 445 2.48 15.82 -9.72
N GLN A 446 2.46 17.07 -10.20
CA GLN A 446 1.26 17.91 -10.27
C GLN A 446 0.25 17.43 -11.33
N GLU A 447 0.71 16.66 -12.32
CA GLU A 447 -0.12 15.99 -13.34
C GLU A 447 -0.60 14.61 -12.87
N ASP A 448 -0.44 14.28 -11.58
CA ASP A 448 -0.74 12.97 -10.97
C ASP A 448 0.04 11.78 -11.58
N ASP A 449 1.21 12.07 -12.17
CA ASP A 449 2.12 11.03 -12.69
C ASP A 449 2.92 10.39 -11.55
N ILE A 450 3.09 9.06 -11.61
CA ILE A 450 4.17 8.36 -10.92
C ILE A 450 5.48 8.64 -11.67
N VAL A 451 6.41 9.33 -11.02
CA VAL A 451 7.73 9.60 -11.61
C VAL A 451 8.70 8.46 -11.31
N CYS A 452 9.18 7.80 -12.36
CA CYS A 452 10.22 6.78 -12.30
C CYS A 452 11.57 7.38 -12.68
N VAL A 453 12.41 7.66 -11.67
CA VAL A 453 13.79 8.13 -11.87
C VAL A 453 14.68 6.92 -12.14
N LEU A 454 15.28 6.86 -13.32
CA LEU A 454 16.19 5.79 -13.69
C LEU A 454 17.58 6.01 -13.03
N PRO A 455 18.26 4.95 -12.56
CA PRO A 455 19.59 5.05 -11.91
C PRO A 455 20.73 5.28 -12.91
N VAL A 456 20.45 6.02 -13.99
CA VAL A 456 21.38 6.32 -15.07
C VAL A 456 21.15 7.76 -15.49
N GLY A 457 22.21 8.56 -15.52
CA GLY A 457 22.13 9.96 -15.94
C GLY A 457 23.20 10.34 -16.95
N ALA A 458 22.94 11.40 -17.71
CA ALA A 458 23.86 11.90 -18.72
C ALA A 458 25.06 12.61 -18.05
N GLY A 459 26.26 12.39 -18.60
CA GLY A 459 27.46 13.04 -18.13
C GLY A 459 27.51 14.52 -18.51
N SER A 460 27.39 15.42 -17.54
CA SER A 460 27.59 16.87 -17.76
C SER A 460 29.00 17.25 -17.30
N LEU A 461 30.00 17.09 -18.16
CA LEU A 461 31.32 17.73 -18.05
C LEU A 461 32.01 17.76 -19.43
N LEU A 462 32.41 18.97 -19.81
CA LEU A 462 33.14 19.39 -21.02
C LEU A 462 33.95 18.29 -21.75
N GLY A 463 33.57 18.02 -23.00
CA GLY A 463 34.52 17.64 -24.07
C GLY A 463 34.74 16.16 -24.37
N THR A 464 34.16 15.20 -23.63
CA THR A 464 34.34 13.75 -23.94
C THR A 464 33.04 12.94 -23.88
N GLY A 465 32.16 13.18 -24.85
CA GLY A 465 31.01 12.30 -25.16
C GLY A 465 29.92 12.19 -24.08
N SER A 466 28.68 12.05 -24.53
CA SER A 466 27.48 11.78 -23.73
C SER A 466 27.50 10.36 -23.11
N GLN A 467 28.52 10.05 -22.29
CA GLN A 467 28.58 8.77 -21.60
C GLN A 467 27.59 8.74 -20.44
N LEU A 468 26.60 7.85 -20.57
CA LEU A 468 25.68 7.49 -19.50
C LEU A 468 26.46 6.85 -18.35
N ARG A 469 26.18 7.30 -17.12
CA ARG A 469 26.76 6.72 -15.90
C ARG A 469 25.68 6.21 -14.97
N TYR A 470 25.97 5.06 -14.37
CA TYR A 470 25.13 4.43 -13.35
C TYR A 470 25.37 5.10 -11.99
N VAL A 471 24.29 5.35 -11.27
CA VAL A 471 24.31 5.80 -9.87
C VAL A 471 23.59 4.75 -9.02
N PRO A 472 24.15 4.29 -7.88
CA PRO A 472 23.44 3.38 -6.98
C PRO A 472 22.05 3.92 -6.63
N SER A 473 21.02 3.05 -6.69
CA SER A 473 19.62 3.48 -6.60
C SER A 473 19.27 4.02 -5.21
N GLU A 474 19.91 3.48 -4.18
CA GLU A 474 19.75 3.87 -2.79
C GLU A 474 20.31 5.27 -2.54
N GLU A 475 21.53 5.54 -3.04
CA GLU A 475 22.16 6.87 -3.00
C GLU A 475 21.33 7.89 -3.80
N LEU A 476 20.86 7.50 -4.99
CA LEU A 476 20.02 8.36 -5.84
C LEU A 476 18.69 8.70 -5.15
N ALA A 477 18.01 7.72 -4.56
CA ALA A 477 16.74 7.93 -3.87
C ALA A 477 16.88 8.87 -2.68
N ALA A 478 17.96 8.73 -1.88
CA ALA A 478 18.24 9.64 -0.78
C ALA A 478 18.47 11.07 -1.27
N GLN A 479 19.23 11.26 -2.36
CA GLN A 479 19.46 12.57 -2.95
C GLN A 479 18.18 13.18 -3.55
N VAL A 480 17.37 12.40 -4.27
CA VAL A 480 16.08 12.85 -4.80
C VAL A 480 15.13 13.25 -3.68
N ALA A 481 15.03 12.46 -2.61
CA ALA A 481 14.20 12.79 -1.45
C ALA A 481 14.63 14.11 -0.80
N LYS A 482 15.95 14.34 -0.70
CA LYS A 482 16.53 15.61 -0.22
C LYS A 482 16.14 16.79 -1.11
N GLU A 483 16.41 16.72 -2.42
CA GLU A 483 16.18 17.83 -3.35
C GLU A 483 14.69 18.18 -3.48
N LEU A 484 13.80 17.17 -3.43
CA LEU A 484 12.35 17.37 -3.46
C LEU A 484 11.74 17.76 -2.11
N LYS A 485 12.53 17.76 -1.03
CA LYS A 485 12.05 17.89 0.36
C LYS A 485 10.90 16.92 0.66
N ALA A 486 11.08 15.66 0.26
CA ALA A 486 10.05 14.63 0.37
C ALA A 486 9.61 14.45 1.84
N THR A 487 8.31 14.24 2.06
CA THR A 487 7.80 13.99 3.43
C THR A 487 8.18 12.60 3.93
N LYS A 488 8.34 11.63 3.02
CA LYS A 488 8.73 10.24 3.31
C LYS A 488 9.79 9.73 2.32
N LEU A 489 10.80 9.02 2.83
CA LEU A 489 11.70 8.15 2.05
C LEU A 489 11.44 6.69 2.43
N ILE A 490 11.38 5.79 1.46
CA ILE A 490 11.07 4.38 1.71
C ILE A 490 12.07 3.50 0.96
N PHE A 491 12.78 2.63 1.68
CA PHE A 491 13.60 1.59 1.09
C PHE A 491 12.95 0.22 1.25
N PHE A 492 12.94 -0.53 0.15
CA PHE A 492 12.60 -1.96 0.14
C PHE A 492 13.88 -2.77 0.35
N THR A 493 13.97 -3.45 1.48
CA THR A 493 15.14 -4.27 1.84
C THR A 493 14.96 -5.71 1.35
N ARG A 494 15.77 -6.67 1.80
CA ARG A 494 15.54 -8.12 1.58
C ARG A 494 14.84 -8.78 2.76
N GLY A 495 14.12 -7.99 3.56
CA GLY A 495 13.44 -8.46 4.77
C GLY A 495 14.23 -8.21 6.06
N GLN A 496 15.36 -7.49 5.99
CA GLN A 496 16.07 -7.05 7.18
C GLN A 496 15.20 -6.11 8.01
N ARG A 497 15.22 -6.30 9.33
CA ARG A 497 14.53 -5.47 10.32
C ARG A 497 15.50 -5.09 11.42
N LEU A 498 15.31 -3.92 12.00
CA LEU A 498 16.00 -3.58 13.23
C LEU A 498 15.41 -4.38 14.39
N MET A 499 16.26 -5.00 15.17
CA MET A 499 15.89 -5.85 16.30
C MET A 499 16.76 -5.50 17.49
N ASP A 500 16.12 -5.31 18.64
CA ASP A 500 16.78 -5.24 19.93
C ASP A 500 17.21 -6.66 20.33
N THR A 501 18.52 -6.93 20.24
CA THR A 501 19.08 -8.25 20.57
C THR A 501 19.05 -8.58 22.06
N ALA A 502 18.96 -7.57 22.94
CA ALA A 502 18.87 -7.77 24.38
C ALA A 502 17.44 -8.21 24.79
N ARG A 503 16.43 -7.68 24.09
CA ARG A 503 15.00 -7.99 24.37
C ARG A 503 14.38 -9.00 23.40
N GLY A 504 15.03 -9.28 22.27
CA GLY A 504 14.54 -10.18 21.23
C GLY A 504 13.33 -9.64 20.45
N HIS A 505 13.17 -8.31 20.37
CA HIS A 505 12.01 -7.67 19.75
C HIS A 505 12.40 -6.83 18.53
N VAL A 506 11.56 -6.87 17.49
CA VAL A 506 11.67 -5.97 16.34
C VAL A 506 11.36 -4.55 16.77
N ILE A 507 12.13 -3.59 16.29
CA ILE A 507 11.94 -2.17 16.54
C ILE A 507 11.10 -1.60 15.39
N PRO A 508 9.79 -1.30 15.60
CA PRO A 508 8.91 -0.79 14.55
C PRO A 508 9.13 0.70 14.29
N THR A 509 9.52 1.47 15.31
CA THR A 509 9.67 2.92 15.25
C THR A 509 10.90 3.36 16.03
N MET A 510 11.62 4.37 15.55
CA MET A 510 12.81 4.92 16.18
C MET A 510 12.92 6.42 15.92
N GLN A 511 13.45 7.18 16.88
CA GLN A 511 13.78 8.59 16.69
C GLN A 511 15.13 8.78 16.00
N LEU A 512 15.32 9.90 15.30
CA LEU A 512 16.59 10.22 14.64
C LEU A 512 17.80 10.05 15.58
N GLY A 513 17.72 10.60 16.79
CA GLY A 513 18.81 10.51 17.77
C GLY A 513 19.09 9.10 18.30
N GLU A 514 18.08 8.23 18.35
CA GLU A 514 18.27 6.82 18.72
C GLU A 514 18.96 6.05 17.59
N ALA A 515 18.55 6.32 16.35
CA ALA A 515 19.13 5.71 15.16
C ALA A 515 20.58 6.15 14.93
N ASP A 516 20.93 7.39 15.28
CA ASP A 516 22.31 7.90 15.23
C ASP A 516 23.23 7.15 16.20
N ARG A 517 22.81 6.98 17.45
CA ARG A 517 23.56 6.21 18.46
C ARG A 517 23.74 4.76 18.02
N LEU A 518 22.69 4.16 17.44
CA LEU A 518 22.74 2.80 16.92
C LEU A 518 23.75 2.69 15.77
N LEU A 519 23.77 3.65 14.85
CA LEU A 519 24.73 3.68 13.75
C LEU A 519 26.18 3.81 14.26
N GLU A 520 26.42 4.68 15.22
CA GLU A 520 27.74 4.92 15.81
C GLU A 520 28.26 3.68 16.55
N TYR A 521 27.39 3.02 17.32
CA TYR A 521 27.70 1.74 17.97
C TYR A 521 28.01 0.63 16.96
N ALA A 522 27.23 0.54 15.88
CA ALA A 522 27.41 -0.46 14.84
C ALA A 522 28.72 -0.30 14.07
N LYS A 523 29.18 0.94 13.84
CA LYS A 523 30.47 1.25 13.20
C LYS A 523 31.66 0.92 14.09
N THR A 524 31.53 1.14 15.39
CA THR A 524 32.61 0.93 16.36
C THR A 524 32.78 -0.55 16.73
N SER A 525 31.70 -1.33 16.61
CA SER A 525 31.70 -2.75 16.95
C SER A 525 32.21 -3.62 15.79
N SER A 526 33.44 -4.12 15.90
CA SER A 526 34.08 -4.99 14.89
C SER A 526 33.28 -6.26 14.56
N SER A 527 32.51 -6.80 15.52
CA SER A 527 31.65 -7.98 15.33
C SER A 527 30.45 -7.73 14.40
N PHE A 528 29.92 -6.50 14.36
CA PHE A 528 28.82 -6.14 13.46
C PHE A 528 29.30 -6.00 12.02
N MET A 529 30.53 -5.52 11.84
CA MET A 529 31.12 -5.32 10.52
C MET A 529 31.57 -6.61 9.84
N GLU A 530 31.50 -7.79 10.46
CA GLU A 530 31.89 -9.07 9.84
C GLU A 530 30.77 -9.68 8.98
N LYS A 531 29.50 -9.45 9.31
CA LYS A 531 28.35 -10.03 8.60
C LYS A 531 27.88 -9.12 7.46
N GLU A 532 27.66 -9.70 6.29
CA GLU A 532 27.19 -8.98 5.09
C GLU A 532 25.83 -8.31 5.30
N GLU A 533 24.91 -9.00 5.99
CA GLU A 533 23.58 -8.50 6.34
C GLU A 533 23.65 -7.24 7.22
N SER A 534 24.56 -7.23 8.20
CA SER A 534 24.77 -6.09 9.08
C SER A 534 25.32 -4.88 8.33
N ARG A 535 26.24 -5.10 7.37
CA ARG A 535 26.78 -4.02 6.51
C ARG A 535 25.71 -3.40 5.63
N GLU A 536 24.81 -4.23 5.09
CA GLU A 536 23.70 -3.77 4.27
C GLU A 536 22.72 -2.89 5.09
N VAL A 537 22.40 -3.30 6.32
CA VAL A 537 21.55 -2.49 7.23
C VAL A 537 22.23 -1.17 7.60
N ILE A 538 23.53 -1.18 7.89
CA ILE A 538 24.30 0.04 8.16
C ILE A 538 24.25 0.99 6.96
N PHE A 539 24.46 0.47 5.75
CA PHE A 539 24.39 1.25 4.51
C PHE A 539 23.03 1.93 4.32
N TYR A 540 21.92 1.21 4.54
CA TYR A 540 20.59 1.82 4.47
C TYR A 540 20.37 2.86 5.57
N LEU A 541 20.81 2.58 6.80
CA LEU A 541 20.68 3.52 7.92
C LEU A 541 21.42 4.84 7.65
N GLU A 542 22.64 4.79 7.11
CA GLU A 542 23.39 5.99 6.75
C GLU A 542 22.60 6.88 5.78
N LEU A 543 22.02 6.28 4.73
CA LEU A 543 21.25 7.01 3.73
C LEU A 543 19.94 7.58 4.28
N LEU A 544 19.24 6.83 5.13
CA LEU A 544 18.01 7.30 5.78
C LEU A 544 18.30 8.49 6.70
N LEU A 545 19.33 8.39 7.54
CA LEU A 545 19.74 9.45 8.46
C LEU A 545 20.17 10.71 7.70
N GLN A 546 20.90 10.54 6.59
CA GLN A 546 21.26 11.65 5.72
C GLN A 546 20.02 12.35 5.13
N ALA A 547 19.03 11.59 4.66
CA ALA A 547 17.79 12.14 4.13
C ALA A 547 16.96 12.87 5.20
N LEU A 548 16.86 12.30 6.40
CA LEU A 548 16.15 12.91 7.54
C LEU A 548 16.77 14.26 7.94
N ARG A 549 18.09 14.30 8.12
CA ARG A 549 18.84 15.53 8.42
C ARG A 549 18.71 16.59 7.33
N SER A 550 18.41 16.18 6.10
CA SER A 550 18.24 17.09 4.97
C SER A 550 16.79 17.58 4.80
N GLY A 551 15.89 17.27 5.75
CA GLY A 551 14.52 17.78 5.78
C GLY A 551 13.43 16.75 5.47
N THR A 552 13.80 15.49 5.18
CA THR A 552 12.80 14.42 5.10
C THR A 552 12.22 14.18 6.50
N ARG A 553 10.89 14.09 6.66
CA ARG A 553 10.31 13.93 8.00
C ARG A 553 10.33 12.50 8.52
N ARG A 554 10.15 11.53 7.61
CA ARG A 554 10.04 10.10 7.94
C ARG A 554 10.79 9.25 6.93
N ALA A 555 11.44 8.20 7.40
CA ALA A 555 12.24 7.32 6.59
C ALA A 555 11.93 5.87 6.98
N HIS A 556 11.62 4.99 6.02
CA HIS A 556 11.09 3.66 6.28
C HIS A 556 11.97 2.57 5.67
N LEU A 557 12.20 1.50 6.41
CA LEU A 557 12.75 0.22 5.95
C LEU A 557 11.64 -0.81 5.90
N ILE A 558 11.29 -1.30 4.71
CA ILE A 558 10.16 -2.22 4.52
C ILE A 558 10.64 -3.48 3.80
N ASP A 559 10.04 -4.61 4.16
CA ASP A 559 10.20 -5.87 3.46
C ASP A 559 9.40 -5.88 2.12
N PRO A 560 9.95 -6.38 1.01
CA PRO A 560 9.29 -6.45 -0.31
C PRO A 560 8.12 -7.44 -0.39
N ARG A 561 7.68 -8.04 0.72
CA ARG A 561 6.44 -8.84 0.77
C ARG A 561 5.24 -8.06 0.23
N ARG A 562 4.36 -8.76 -0.49
CA ARG A 562 3.12 -8.19 -1.03
C ARG A 562 2.28 -7.59 0.10
N GLY A 563 1.80 -6.37 -0.10
CA GLY A 563 0.99 -5.65 0.88
C GLY A 563 1.78 -4.96 2.00
N ALA A 564 3.08 -5.19 2.15
CA ALA A 564 3.90 -4.60 3.22
C ALA A 564 3.93 -3.07 3.17
N LEU A 565 3.99 -2.48 1.96
CA LEU A 565 3.90 -1.03 1.79
C LEU A 565 2.56 -0.47 2.27
N LEU A 566 1.45 -1.12 1.89
CA LEU A 566 0.12 -0.69 2.31
C LEU A 566 -0.05 -0.82 3.83
N GLN A 567 0.43 -1.92 4.40
CA GLN A 567 0.44 -2.11 5.84
C GLN A 567 1.27 -1.02 6.54
N GLU A 568 2.46 -0.70 6.02
CA GLU A 568 3.30 0.38 6.57
C GLU A 568 2.65 1.76 6.48
N LEU A 569 1.97 2.06 5.38
CA LEU A 569 1.41 3.40 5.15
C LEU A 569 0.03 3.61 5.80
N TYR A 570 -0.77 2.55 5.97
CA TYR A 570 -2.18 2.66 6.37
C TYR A 570 -2.53 1.93 7.67
N THR A 571 -1.57 1.26 8.33
CA THR A 571 -1.79 0.69 9.66
C THR A 571 -0.90 1.37 10.67
N THR A 572 -1.38 1.44 11.91
CA THR A 572 -0.57 1.97 13.02
C THR A 572 0.69 1.15 13.18
N ASP A 573 0.55 -0.17 13.27
CA ASP A 573 1.61 -1.09 13.69
C ASP A 573 2.68 -1.28 12.59
N GLY A 574 2.36 -0.93 11.36
CA GLY A 574 3.26 -1.02 10.21
C GLY A 574 3.69 -2.44 9.89
N SER A 575 4.61 -2.58 8.94
CA SER A 575 5.27 -3.85 8.65
C SER A 575 6.79 -3.75 8.68
N GLY A 576 7.36 -2.55 8.72
CA GLY A 576 8.79 -2.28 8.65
C GLY A 576 9.35 -1.65 9.93
N THR A 577 10.46 -0.93 9.76
CA THR A 577 10.99 -0.01 10.76
C THR A 577 10.94 1.40 10.20
N MET A 578 10.31 2.33 10.92
CA MET A 578 10.28 3.74 10.57
C MET A 578 11.19 4.55 11.51
N ILE A 579 11.96 5.46 10.92
CA ILE A 579 12.75 6.47 11.61
C ILE A 579 12.13 7.84 11.36
N SER A 580 11.89 8.62 12.40
CA SER A 580 11.27 9.95 12.30
C SER A 580 12.18 11.06 12.81
N LEU A 581 12.05 12.25 12.20
CA LEU A 581 12.64 13.49 12.69
C LEU A 581 11.87 14.04 13.91
N ASP A 582 10.55 13.88 13.91
CA ASP A 582 9.64 14.36 14.97
C ASP A 582 9.28 13.25 15.97
N LEU A 583 8.74 13.62 17.14
CA LEU A 583 8.06 12.72 18.10
C LEU A 583 6.82 12.08 17.44
N TYR A 584 7.05 11.03 16.66
CA TYR A 584 6.09 10.33 15.81
C TYR A 584 5.08 9.48 16.58
N ASP A 585 5.51 8.92 17.71
CA ASP A 585 4.69 8.13 18.61
C ASP A 585 5.17 8.44 20.02
N GLY A 586 4.30 8.94 20.88
CA GLY A 586 4.72 9.27 22.24
C GLY A 586 3.66 9.97 23.08
N ILE A 587 3.83 9.80 24.38
CA ILE A 587 3.11 10.53 25.39
C ILE A 587 3.90 11.80 25.69
N ARG A 588 3.24 12.95 25.61
CA ARG A 588 3.82 14.26 25.91
C ARG A 588 2.80 15.16 26.60
N LEU A 589 3.27 16.28 27.15
CA LEU A 589 2.40 17.37 27.57
C LEU A 589 1.57 17.89 26.39
N ALA A 590 0.29 18.16 26.66
CA ALA A 590 -0.63 18.78 25.73
C ALA A 590 -0.30 20.26 25.52
N ARG A 591 -0.46 20.73 24.28
CA ARG A 591 -0.29 22.13 23.88
C ARG A 591 -1.65 22.75 23.59
N SER A 592 -1.73 24.08 23.49
CA SER A 592 -2.98 24.79 23.16
C SER A 592 -3.59 24.31 21.83
N GLY A 593 -2.75 23.94 20.85
CA GLY A 593 -3.21 23.35 19.59
C GLY A 593 -3.82 21.95 19.69
N ASP A 594 -3.67 21.26 20.83
CA ASP A 594 -4.24 19.93 21.05
C ASP A 594 -5.67 19.98 21.62
N VAL A 595 -6.13 21.14 22.08
CA VAL A 595 -7.41 21.31 22.80
C VAL A 595 -8.60 20.75 22.02
N SER A 596 -8.70 21.07 20.72
CA SER A 596 -9.80 20.59 19.87
C SER A 596 -9.85 19.06 19.79
N GLY A 597 -8.70 18.42 19.56
CA GLY A 597 -8.66 16.97 19.43
C GLY A 597 -8.80 16.23 20.77
N ILE A 598 -8.43 16.85 21.90
CA ILE A 598 -8.78 16.32 23.23
C ILE A 598 -10.30 16.34 23.42
N LEU A 599 -10.96 17.46 23.10
CA LEU A 599 -12.42 17.57 23.19
C LEU A 599 -13.12 16.52 22.32
N GLU A 600 -12.65 16.34 21.08
CA GLU A 600 -13.17 15.33 20.17
C GLU A 600 -13.02 13.90 20.73
N LEU A 601 -11.87 13.59 21.35
CA LEU A 601 -11.60 12.30 21.97
C LEU A 601 -12.53 12.01 23.17
N ILE A 602 -12.81 13.02 24.00
CA ILE A 602 -13.57 12.82 25.24
C ILE A 602 -15.08 12.94 25.08
N GLU A 603 -15.55 13.68 24.07
CA GLU A 603 -16.96 14.02 23.86
C GLU A 603 -17.89 12.79 23.81
N PRO A 604 -17.56 11.67 23.13
CA PRO A 604 -18.39 10.46 23.15
C PRO A 604 -18.53 9.84 24.54
N LEU A 605 -17.54 10.00 25.41
CA LEU A 605 -17.56 9.48 26.78
C LEU A 605 -18.35 10.40 27.72
N VAL A 606 -18.29 11.70 27.48
CA VAL A 606 -19.12 12.69 28.19
C VAL A 606 -20.60 12.46 27.89
N ARG A 607 -20.98 12.29 26.61
CA ARG A 607 -22.37 11.99 26.20
C ARG A 607 -22.93 10.72 26.82
N ARG A 608 -22.08 9.74 27.10
CA ARG A 608 -22.44 8.46 27.76
C ARG A 608 -22.44 8.53 29.29
N GLY A 609 -22.15 9.69 29.89
CA GLY A 609 -22.04 9.86 31.35
C GLY A 609 -20.78 9.23 31.97
N LEU A 610 -19.86 8.71 31.16
CA LEU A 610 -18.64 8.05 31.62
C LEU A 610 -17.59 9.06 32.09
N LEU A 611 -17.52 10.24 31.46
CA LEU A 611 -16.58 11.30 31.80
C LEU A 611 -17.30 12.59 32.18
N ARG A 612 -16.70 13.38 33.09
CA ARG A 612 -17.21 14.73 33.43
C ARG A 612 -17.06 15.61 32.18
N ARG A 613 -18.11 16.37 31.84
CA ARG A 613 -18.02 17.41 30.81
C ARG A 613 -16.92 18.41 31.17
N ARG A 614 -16.09 18.74 30.18
CA ARG A 614 -15.09 19.81 30.25
C ARG A 614 -15.33 20.78 29.11
N ASN A 615 -15.28 22.07 29.38
CA ASN A 615 -15.33 23.08 28.32
C ASN A 615 -13.93 23.38 27.78
N THR A 616 -13.86 24.12 26.66
CA THR A 616 -12.60 24.49 26.00
C THR A 616 -11.64 25.20 26.95
N TYR A 617 -12.15 26.12 27.77
CA TYR A 617 -11.34 26.88 28.72
C TYR A 617 -10.72 25.99 29.81
N GLU A 618 -11.46 25.01 30.35
CA GLU A 618 -10.93 24.07 31.34
C GLU A 618 -9.81 23.20 30.76
N VAL A 619 -9.95 22.74 29.51
CA VAL A 619 -8.92 21.94 28.84
C VAL A 619 -7.71 22.80 28.49
N GLU A 620 -7.92 24.00 27.97
CA GLU A 620 -6.86 24.95 27.64
C GLU A 620 -6.06 25.37 28.87
N ARG A 621 -6.74 25.66 29.99
CA ARG A 621 -6.09 25.93 31.28
C ARG A 621 -5.27 24.74 31.74
N ALA A 622 -5.78 23.51 31.64
CA ALA A 622 -5.03 22.32 32.01
C ALA A 622 -3.78 22.11 31.11
N CYS A 623 -3.87 22.43 29.81
CA CYS A 623 -2.70 22.44 28.92
C CYS A 623 -1.67 23.49 29.35
N ASN A 624 -2.11 24.72 29.64
CA ASN A 624 -1.23 25.82 30.05
C ASN A 624 -0.57 25.57 31.41
N ASN A 625 -1.29 24.92 32.33
CA ASN A 625 -0.76 24.50 33.63
C ASN A 625 0.13 23.24 33.55
N GLN A 626 0.35 22.67 32.36
CA GLN A 626 1.08 21.42 32.16
C GLN A 626 0.49 20.22 32.94
N GLU A 627 -0.82 20.23 33.16
CA GLU A 627 -1.56 19.18 33.85
C GLU A 627 -2.14 18.13 32.88
N MET A 628 -2.14 18.40 31.57
CA MET A 628 -2.74 17.53 30.56
C MET A 628 -1.66 16.84 29.71
N PHE A 629 -1.82 15.53 29.52
CA PHE A 629 -0.97 14.68 28.68
C PHE A 629 -1.76 14.11 27.53
N VAL A 630 -1.10 14.01 26.37
CA VAL A 630 -1.66 13.44 25.16
C VAL A 630 -0.71 12.40 24.62
N TRP A 631 -1.28 11.30 24.16
CA TRP A 631 -0.59 10.33 23.34
C TRP A 631 -1.09 10.50 21.91
N LYS A 632 -0.18 10.94 21.02
CA LYS A 632 -0.47 11.07 19.60
C LYS A 632 0.32 10.05 18.79
N ARG A 633 -0.33 9.56 17.71
CA ARG A 633 0.26 8.75 16.65
C ARG A 633 -0.38 9.16 15.33
N ASP A 634 0.42 9.54 14.33
CA ASP A 634 -0.05 10.07 13.03
C ASP A 634 -1.08 11.21 13.16
N ASP A 635 -0.80 12.19 14.03
CA ASP A 635 -1.69 13.31 14.41
C ASP A 635 -3.06 12.93 15.00
N LYS A 636 -3.34 11.63 15.15
CA LYS A 636 -4.52 11.10 15.83
C LYS A 636 -4.22 10.90 17.31
N PHE A 637 -5.21 11.19 18.14
CA PHE A 637 -5.11 10.96 19.57
C PHE A 637 -5.31 9.47 19.87
N VAL A 638 -4.25 8.82 20.35
CA VAL A 638 -4.30 7.47 20.92
C VAL A 638 -4.93 7.52 22.32
N GLY A 639 -4.63 8.56 23.09
CA GLY A 639 -5.21 8.78 24.41
C GLY A 639 -4.88 10.13 25.02
N CYS A 640 -5.52 10.44 26.14
CA CYS A 640 -5.21 11.60 26.98
C CYS A 640 -5.38 11.25 28.46
N ALA A 641 -4.73 12.02 29.33
CA ALA A 641 -4.88 11.95 30.77
C ALA A 641 -4.55 13.31 31.40
N SER A 642 -5.16 13.64 32.53
CA SER A 642 -4.79 14.82 33.31
C SER A 642 -4.24 14.41 34.67
N LEU A 643 -3.24 15.13 35.17
CA LEU A 643 -2.69 14.99 36.51
C LEU A 643 -2.78 16.35 37.23
N GLN A 644 -3.71 16.45 38.17
CA GLN A 644 -3.96 17.70 38.90
C GLN A 644 -3.45 17.60 40.33
N GLN A 645 -2.59 18.52 40.75
CA GLN A 645 -2.12 18.64 42.14
C GLN A 645 -3.02 19.58 42.95
N PHE A 646 -3.03 19.40 44.27
CA PHE A 646 -3.89 20.14 45.19
C PHE A 646 -3.05 20.92 46.20
N SER A 647 -3.20 22.25 46.22
CA SER A 647 -2.46 23.12 47.15
C SER A 647 -2.83 22.86 48.62
N ASP A 648 -4.05 22.41 48.88
CA ASP A 648 -4.60 22.07 50.19
C ASP A 648 -4.30 20.63 50.62
N ALA A 649 -3.71 19.80 49.75
CA ALA A 649 -3.27 18.45 50.06
C ALA A 649 -1.93 18.13 49.35
N PRO A 650 -0.80 18.66 49.85
CA PRO A 650 0.52 18.41 49.28
C PRO A 650 0.83 16.92 49.18
N GLY A 651 1.48 16.51 48.09
CA GLY A 651 1.80 15.10 47.82
C GLY A 651 0.63 14.26 47.32
N LYS A 652 -0.58 14.84 47.16
CA LYS A 652 -1.73 14.17 46.52
C LYS A 652 -2.01 14.75 45.13
N ALA A 653 -2.34 13.88 44.17
CA ALA A 653 -2.78 14.31 42.85
C ALA A 653 -3.93 13.45 42.28
N GLU A 654 -4.81 14.09 41.51
CA GLU A 654 -5.90 13.43 40.81
C GLU A 654 -5.45 12.98 39.42
N LEU A 655 -5.60 11.68 39.14
CA LEU A 655 -5.60 11.15 37.77
C LEU A 655 -7.00 11.33 37.18
N GLY A 656 -7.15 12.36 36.35
CA GLY A 656 -8.39 12.71 35.66
C GLY A 656 -8.30 12.47 34.16
N CYS A 657 -9.43 12.66 33.46
CA CYS A 657 -9.50 12.69 31.99
C CYS A 657 -8.79 11.51 31.28
N PHE A 658 -8.72 10.35 31.93
CA PHE A 658 -7.95 9.20 31.47
C PHE A 658 -8.73 8.44 30.38
N VAL A 659 -8.32 8.60 29.13
CA VAL A 659 -9.05 8.11 27.97
C VAL A 659 -8.08 7.49 26.97
N ILE A 660 -8.44 6.30 26.48
CA ILE A 660 -7.83 5.68 25.31
C ILE A 660 -8.87 5.63 24.19
N SER A 661 -8.46 6.05 22.99
CA SER A 661 -9.27 5.98 21.77
C SER A 661 -9.83 4.57 21.57
N PRO A 662 -11.12 4.40 21.23
CA PRO A 662 -11.74 3.09 21.03
C PRO A 662 -10.96 2.16 20.10
N LEU A 663 -10.35 2.72 19.04
CA LEU A 663 -9.56 1.98 18.04
C LEU A 663 -8.26 1.41 18.61
N CYS A 664 -7.80 1.95 19.74
CA CYS A 664 -6.52 1.61 20.38
C CYS A 664 -6.70 0.78 21.66
N ARG A 665 -7.92 0.38 22.02
CA ARG A 665 -8.16 -0.43 23.22
C ARG A 665 -7.72 -1.88 23.01
N GLY A 666 -7.44 -2.59 24.11
CA GLY A 666 -7.02 -4.01 24.08
C GLY A 666 -5.53 -4.25 23.73
N LYS A 667 -4.78 -3.21 23.36
CA LYS A 667 -3.35 -3.30 22.98
C LYS A 667 -2.36 -2.82 24.06
N GLY A 668 -2.79 -2.73 25.32
CA GLY A 668 -1.91 -2.31 26.42
C GLY A 668 -1.64 -0.79 26.54
N HIS A 669 -2.10 0.05 25.61
CA HIS A 669 -1.91 1.51 25.65
C HIS A 669 -2.36 2.16 26.96
N GLY A 670 -3.46 1.71 27.56
CA GLY A 670 -3.88 2.22 28.87
C GLY A 670 -2.82 2.01 29.96
N ALA A 671 -2.16 0.85 29.99
CA ALA A 671 -1.13 0.58 30.98
C ALA A 671 0.11 1.47 30.77
N VAL A 672 0.49 1.71 29.51
CA VAL A 672 1.63 2.58 29.16
C VAL A 672 1.32 4.04 29.54
N LEU A 673 0.14 4.55 29.21
CA LEU A 673 -0.27 5.91 29.57
C LEU A 673 -0.32 6.10 31.08
N LEU A 674 -0.88 5.13 31.82
CA LEU A 674 -0.90 5.17 33.27
C LEU A 674 0.53 5.19 33.85
N SER A 675 1.40 4.29 33.38
CA SER A 675 2.79 4.22 33.86
C SER A 675 3.54 5.52 33.62
N TYR A 676 3.33 6.18 32.48
CA TYR A 676 3.93 7.47 32.18
C TYR A 676 3.45 8.54 33.18
N VAL A 677 2.14 8.67 33.37
CA VAL A 677 1.58 9.66 34.30
C VAL A 677 2.01 9.38 35.75
N GLU A 678 2.12 8.11 36.16
CA GLU A 678 2.66 7.74 37.47
C GLU A 678 4.13 8.14 37.63
N GLN A 679 4.95 8.01 36.59
CA GLN A 679 6.34 8.47 36.64
C GLN A 679 6.41 9.99 36.77
N VAL A 680 5.61 10.71 36.00
CA VAL A 680 5.53 12.18 36.12
C VAL A 680 5.05 12.59 37.51
N ALA A 681 4.05 11.91 38.08
CA ALA A 681 3.58 12.16 39.42
C ALA A 681 4.69 11.99 40.48
N ARG A 682 5.49 10.91 40.39
CA ARG A 682 6.64 10.71 41.28
C ARG A 682 7.69 11.81 41.14
N LEU A 683 7.96 12.27 39.91
CA LEU A 683 8.90 13.38 39.67
C LEU A 683 8.40 14.71 40.26
N LEU A 684 7.08 14.88 40.36
CA LEU A 684 6.44 16.04 40.99
C LEU A 684 6.31 15.90 42.52
N GLY A 685 6.88 14.84 43.12
CA GLY A 685 6.80 14.59 44.56
C GLY A 685 5.43 14.13 45.05
N VAL A 686 4.58 13.62 44.15
CA VAL A 686 3.29 13.03 44.52
C VAL A 686 3.53 11.65 45.14
N GLN A 687 3.01 11.46 46.34
CA GLN A 687 3.07 10.20 47.11
C GLN A 687 1.78 9.39 46.96
N GLN A 688 0.68 10.04 46.60
CA GLN A 688 -0.63 9.41 46.50
C GLN A 688 -1.40 9.92 45.28
N LEU A 689 -1.76 8.99 44.39
CA LEU A 689 -2.68 9.24 43.30
C LEU A 689 -4.08 8.84 43.70
N PHE A 690 -5.07 9.65 43.35
CA PHE A 690 -6.47 9.27 43.46
C PHE A 690 -7.20 9.47 42.13
N LEU A 691 -8.27 8.73 41.93
CA LEU A 691 -9.15 8.86 40.77
C LEU A 691 -10.60 8.64 41.17
N LEU A 692 -11.50 9.21 40.38
CA LEU A 692 -12.93 9.06 40.52
C LEU A 692 -13.47 8.37 39.28
N THR A 693 -14.14 7.23 39.44
CA THR A 693 -14.71 6.52 38.28
C THR A 693 -16.08 5.92 38.56
N THR A 694 -16.97 6.02 37.57
CA THR A 694 -18.30 5.39 37.59
C THR A 694 -18.28 3.99 36.98
N GLN A 695 -17.30 3.68 36.13
CA GLN A 695 -17.13 2.39 35.45
C GLN A 695 -15.64 1.98 35.43
N THR A 696 -15.30 0.79 34.91
CA THR A 696 -13.90 0.37 34.70
C THR A 696 -13.05 0.28 35.98
N MET A 697 -13.70 0.09 37.14
CA MET A 697 -13.04 0.02 38.46
C MET A 697 -12.01 -1.10 38.53
N GLN A 698 -12.39 -2.29 38.05
CA GLN A 698 -11.56 -3.50 38.13
C GLN A 698 -10.19 -3.30 37.47
N TRP A 699 -10.12 -2.58 36.35
CA TRP A 699 -8.87 -2.34 35.62
C TRP A 699 -7.85 -1.54 36.43
N PHE A 700 -8.32 -0.57 37.23
CA PHE A 700 -7.46 0.21 38.12
C PHE A 700 -7.09 -0.58 39.38
N VAL A 701 -8.02 -1.39 39.91
CA VAL A 701 -7.74 -2.29 41.05
C VAL A 701 -6.62 -3.27 40.73
N GLU A 702 -6.66 -3.88 39.55
CA GLU A 702 -5.59 -4.74 39.03
C GLU A 702 -4.24 -4.03 38.89
N ARG A 703 -4.22 -2.69 38.91
CA ARG A 703 -3.02 -1.84 38.79
C ARG A 703 -2.64 -1.16 40.10
N GLY A 704 -3.18 -1.65 41.22
CA GLY A 704 -2.78 -1.26 42.57
C GLY A 704 -3.58 -0.09 43.15
N PHE A 705 -4.67 0.32 42.52
CA PHE A 705 -5.62 1.24 43.15
C PHE A 705 -6.55 0.49 44.11
N GLN A 706 -6.85 1.10 45.25
CA GLN A 706 -7.71 0.55 46.28
C GLN A 706 -8.93 1.45 46.46
N ASN A 707 -10.08 0.87 46.73
CA ASN A 707 -11.28 1.66 46.98
C ASN A 707 -11.12 2.44 48.28
N ALA A 708 -11.51 3.72 48.26
CA ALA A 708 -11.43 4.61 49.40
C ALA A 708 -12.76 5.37 49.58
N PRO A 709 -13.06 5.82 50.81
CA PRO A 709 -14.24 6.63 51.08
C PRO A 709 -14.01 8.09 50.64
N VAL A 710 -15.08 8.87 50.45
CA VAL A 710 -15.03 10.25 49.91
C VAL A 710 -14.27 11.19 50.86
N GLU A 711 -14.24 10.84 52.14
CA GLU A 711 -13.55 11.50 53.23
C GLU A 711 -12.02 11.48 53.09
N GLU A 712 -11.45 10.65 52.20
CA GLU A 712 -10.02 10.64 51.90
C GLU A 712 -9.60 11.62 50.79
N LEU A 713 -10.57 12.19 50.05
CA LEU A 713 -10.28 13.22 49.05
C LEU A 713 -9.74 14.52 49.69
N PRO A 714 -8.89 15.28 48.97
CA PRO A 714 -8.50 16.63 49.36
C PRO A 714 -9.72 17.50 49.71
N PRO A 715 -9.66 18.36 50.74
CA PRO A 715 -10.77 19.20 51.17
C PRO A 715 -11.47 19.96 50.03
N GLY A 716 -10.70 20.66 49.20
CA GLY A 716 -11.20 21.42 48.06
C GLY A 716 -11.82 20.56 46.97
N LYS A 717 -11.40 19.28 46.84
CA LYS A 717 -12.03 18.34 45.92
C LYS A 717 -13.32 17.73 46.48
N ARG A 718 -13.38 17.57 47.81
CA ARG A 718 -14.54 17.02 48.53
C ARG A 718 -15.74 17.95 48.46
N GLU A 719 -15.52 19.26 48.59
CA GLU A 719 -16.58 20.27 48.47
C GLU A 719 -17.20 20.30 47.07
N GLY A 720 -16.41 20.03 46.03
CA GLY A 720 -16.84 19.95 44.63
C GLY A 720 -17.24 18.55 44.15
N TYR A 721 -17.42 17.59 45.05
CA TYR A 721 -17.75 16.21 44.69
C TYR A 721 -19.21 16.09 44.22
N ASP A 722 -19.40 15.67 42.97
CA ASP A 722 -20.71 15.53 42.35
C ASP A 722 -21.42 14.23 42.79
N LEU A 723 -22.26 14.35 43.82
CA LEU A 723 -23.09 13.25 44.35
C LEU A 723 -24.02 12.65 43.29
N GLY A 724 -24.43 13.43 42.28
CA GLY A 724 -25.31 12.98 41.20
C GLY A 724 -24.68 11.99 40.22
N ARG A 725 -23.34 11.88 40.21
CA ARG A 725 -22.62 10.92 39.35
C ARG A 725 -22.25 9.61 40.05
N SER A 726 -22.41 9.53 41.37
CA SER A 726 -22.10 8.32 42.17
C SER A 726 -20.73 7.68 41.84
N SER A 727 -19.70 8.51 41.62
CA SER A 727 -18.36 8.03 41.23
C SER A 727 -17.60 7.47 42.42
N LYS A 728 -17.10 6.23 42.35
CA LYS A 728 -16.31 5.68 43.47
C LYS A 728 -14.90 6.25 43.48
N VAL A 729 -14.38 6.49 44.69
CA VAL A 729 -13.01 6.99 44.89
C VAL A 729 -12.06 5.79 44.98
N PHE A 730 -10.92 5.93 44.31
CA PHE A 730 -9.85 4.97 44.33
C PHE A 730 -8.51 5.66 44.57
N ILE A 731 -7.64 5.06 45.37
CA ILE A 731 -6.37 5.61 45.79
C ILE A 731 -5.25 4.61 45.55
N LYS A 732 -4.10 5.10 45.10
CA LYS A 732 -2.86 4.34 44.95
C LYS A 732 -1.72 5.14 45.57
N ASN A 733 -1.04 4.54 46.53
CA ASN A 733 0.22 5.08 47.02
C ASN A 733 1.32 4.78 45.99
N ILE A 734 2.04 5.81 45.57
CA ILE A 734 3.19 5.73 44.67
C ILE A 734 4.42 6.10 45.48
N SER A 735 5.28 5.12 45.75
CA SER A 735 6.52 5.34 46.49
C SER A 735 7.46 6.27 45.73
N ASP A 736 8.28 7.01 46.46
CA ASP A 736 9.34 7.84 45.91
C ASP A 736 10.26 7.03 44.99
N LEU A 737 10.77 7.68 43.94
CA LEU A 737 11.88 7.14 43.16
C LEU A 737 13.09 6.93 44.09
N PRO A 738 13.83 5.81 43.98
CA PRO A 738 15.09 5.63 44.70
C PRO A 738 15.96 6.88 44.54
N SER A 739 16.61 7.33 45.62
CA SER A 739 17.34 8.62 45.68
C SER A 739 18.37 8.83 44.57
N GLU A 740 18.84 7.74 43.95
CA GLU A 740 19.73 7.73 42.77
C GLU A 740 19.08 8.27 41.48
N LEU A 741 17.75 8.21 41.34
CA LEU A 741 16.99 8.74 40.19
C LEU A 741 16.47 10.16 40.42
N GLN A 742 16.37 10.62 41.67
CA GLN A 742 15.98 12.00 42.00
C GLN A 742 17.07 13.03 41.65
N GLN A 743 18.35 12.62 41.59
CA GLN A 743 19.47 13.51 41.23
C GLN A 743 19.65 13.73 39.70
N ARG A 744 18.76 13.21 38.85
CA ARG A 744 18.95 13.17 37.39
C ARG A 744 18.03 14.06 36.55
N PHE A 745 17.13 14.82 37.18
CA PHE A 745 16.21 15.71 36.47
C PHE A 745 16.33 17.14 36.97
N THR A 746 17.34 17.84 36.46
CA THR A 746 17.35 19.30 36.41
C THR A 746 16.85 19.71 35.02
N PHE A 747 15.96 20.70 34.95
CA PHE A 747 15.61 21.33 33.67
C PHE A 747 16.89 21.86 33.02
N VAL A 748 17.22 21.32 31.84
CA VAL A 748 18.23 21.89 30.97
C VAL A 748 17.48 22.41 29.74
N GLU A 749 17.38 23.73 29.63
CA GLU A 749 17.27 24.36 28.32
C GLU A 749 18.53 23.98 27.56
N VAL A 750 18.40 23.09 26.59
CA VAL A 750 19.50 22.80 25.65
C VAL A 750 19.22 23.59 24.39
N ASP A 751 19.70 24.83 24.41
CA ASP A 751 20.19 25.49 23.21
C ASP A 751 21.25 24.59 22.56
N THR A 752 21.09 24.37 21.25
CA THR A 752 22.10 23.96 20.26
C THR A 752 23.18 22.92 20.64
N LEU A 753 23.07 21.75 19.99
CA LEU A 753 24.14 20.86 19.47
C LEU A 753 25.24 20.35 20.43
N ASP A 754 25.22 19.02 20.64
CA ASP A 754 26.31 18.11 20.24
C ASP A 754 25.76 16.69 19.98
#